data_AF-A0A4U0GL40-F1
#
_entry.id   AF-A0A4U0GL40-F1
#
_cell.length_a   1.000
_cell.length_b   1.000
_cell.length_c   1.000
_cell.angle_alpha   90.00
_cell.angle_beta   90.00
_cell.angle_gamma   90.00
#
_symmetry.space_group_name_H-M   'P 1'
#
loop_
_entity.id
_entity.type
_entity.pdbx_description
1 polymer ?
#
loop_
_entity_poly.entity_id
_entity_poly.type
_entity_poly.pdbx_seq_one_letter_code
_entity_poly.pdbx_strand_id
1 'polypeptide(L)'
;MRGLDPRRWHPRRWMVSHPWGALLATAALTLLATVQLVDPRDGHLRLGIDSSVRTLVVPEIPAQATEDEIKRRFGHREQVVVVVRAADIFAGEALNTVRALTRDLNAVPGIESVQSLTNTALPRRSDSTLTFERVGETPVTPEQRAAIHANPLIRDQLVAGDSRATAIVADLSSDDDSELRALGLPQRILDLAERYTTPTVQVHVTGAPVLRAATSDAVINQLTWVIPAIAVLMSAFLTLVFRSIRGVALPLTVVSIALLWTLGTMAALGLSLNLITCLVPPLVVTMGLAYCAHIVSEFDALQRTTKPTTRAEQTLELLRSMSSPVALTAFTTMIGLLALCISPLPAVRDFAVLSALGVIYSAVLALVTAPALLHVFARPRHRPTSGPDLFERLAIRLGNFDTRYRRQILAVAGMLLVAALAAGSRVHVGDQFIGVFEPGARVRVDYEAANAALGGVTPMNILIDGYASNVLSDPDMVAALDRLQDWLRKQPEVGAVVGLPDHLRVLNQTLMNAPTGTLPEQQTRIEQLLFFGDSNALRAMVNADRSATQIRLRLTVDETVEVDAFLQHLKPQLLALPQPLVAKVAGEAVLVTESVDVVTAGQLQSIVLALLLIYACLALQFASFKIGLMATLPTLLQTAIYFGGLGLSGITLNATTSLVECLVLGLAVDDTIHYLARFNNAARDKASESRGAVVALAAVLRPVTLTKAVLALGFLVLITGDLHNQVVFGWLAALTLVAAWLVDVLITPAFMSGVRIVTLWDTLRVNLGADVQETIPLLSGLSTRQARVFALMANLQTVPAGTRLMSEGDDCGDGRPGDPAGDIYVVIDGSLRVWIERDGQEMHLNTLSRGAVVGEVGYFGQKRMANVDTVSDARLLRFDDADQERICRQYPRVAARVFLNLNRLQAERRASTEPVPS
;
A
#
# COMPACT_ATOMS: atom_id res chain seq x y z
N MET A 1 -12.91 42.02 -8.17
CA MET A 1 -11.99 42.10 -9.33
C MET A 1 -10.69 42.91 -9.10
N ARG A 2 -10.31 43.34 -7.89
CA ARG A 2 -9.06 44.13 -7.69
C ARG A 2 -8.01 43.29 -6.95
N GLY A 3 -6.90 42.95 -7.60
CA GLY A 3 -5.75 42.34 -6.89
C GLY A 3 -4.79 41.47 -7.71
N LEU A 4 -5.08 41.13 -8.97
CA LEU A 4 -4.16 40.32 -9.80
C LEU A 4 -3.99 40.94 -11.19
N ASP A 5 -2.76 41.40 -11.45
CA ASP A 5 -2.28 42.03 -12.68
C ASP A 5 -2.77 41.30 -13.96
N PRO A 6 -3.40 41.99 -14.92
CA PRO A 6 -3.89 41.39 -16.16
C PRO A 6 -2.78 40.93 -17.13
N ARG A 7 -1.51 41.29 -16.90
CA ARG A 7 -0.40 41.01 -17.84
C ARG A 7 0.42 39.75 -17.55
N ARG A 8 0.19 39.05 -16.43
CA ARG A 8 0.91 37.81 -16.10
C ARG A 8 0.09 36.57 -16.47
N TRP A 9 0.69 35.68 -17.27
CA TRP A 9 0.14 34.36 -17.58
C TRP A 9 -0.10 33.58 -16.28
N HIS A 10 -1.36 33.21 -16.02
CA HIS A 10 -1.72 32.37 -14.90
C HIS A 10 -2.46 31.13 -15.43
N PRO A 11 -1.99 29.90 -15.13
CA PRO A 11 -2.56 28.66 -15.69
C PRO A 11 -4.05 28.52 -15.37
N ARG A 12 -4.51 29.01 -14.21
CA ARG A 12 -5.93 29.02 -13.82
C ARG A 12 -6.79 29.92 -14.73
N ARG A 13 -6.28 31.07 -15.16
CA ARG A 13 -7.00 31.97 -16.10
C ARG A 13 -7.02 31.38 -17.52
N TRP A 14 -5.90 30.77 -17.93
CA TRP A 14 -5.82 30.11 -19.23
C TRP A 14 -6.87 29.01 -19.37
N MET A 15 -7.02 28.15 -18.37
CA MET A 15 -8.00 27.05 -18.41
C MET A 15 -9.45 27.52 -18.50
N VAL A 16 -9.78 28.63 -17.83
CA VAL A 16 -11.13 29.24 -17.91
C VAL A 16 -11.38 29.84 -19.30
N SER A 17 -10.34 30.38 -19.95
CA SER A 17 -10.46 30.94 -21.31
C SER A 17 -10.42 29.90 -22.44
N HIS A 18 -9.78 28.74 -22.22
CA HIS A 18 -9.56 27.71 -23.23
C HIS A 18 -9.95 26.29 -22.74
N PRO A 19 -11.19 26.05 -22.27
CA PRO A 19 -11.60 24.76 -21.72
C PRO A 19 -11.54 23.63 -22.77
N TRP A 20 -11.85 23.91 -24.03
CA TRP A 20 -11.73 22.95 -25.13
C TRP A 20 -10.28 22.55 -25.42
N GLY A 21 -9.31 23.47 -25.24
CA GLY A 21 -7.90 23.16 -25.39
C GLY A 21 -7.42 22.14 -24.36
N ALA A 22 -7.85 22.28 -23.11
CA ALA A 22 -7.57 21.31 -22.06
C ALA A 22 -8.20 19.93 -22.33
N LEU A 23 -9.44 19.90 -22.84
CA LEU A 23 -10.11 18.64 -23.23
C LEU A 23 -9.44 17.97 -24.43
N LEU A 24 -9.03 18.73 -25.44
CA LEU A 24 -8.30 18.21 -26.61
C LEU A 24 -6.93 17.64 -26.21
N ALA A 25 -6.19 18.34 -25.34
CA ALA A 25 -4.92 17.83 -24.83
C ALA A 25 -5.12 16.53 -24.04
N THR A 26 -6.15 16.48 -23.20
CA THR A 26 -6.52 15.25 -22.46
C THR A 26 -6.86 14.12 -23.43
N ALA A 27 -7.67 14.38 -24.46
CA ALA A 27 -8.04 13.38 -25.47
C ALA A 27 -6.82 12.88 -26.26
N ALA A 28 -5.88 13.76 -26.63
CA ALA A 28 -4.66 13.39 -27.34
C ALA A 28 -3.75 12.48 -26.49
N LEU A 29 -3.54 12.83 -25.22
CA LEU A 29 -2.77 11.99 -24.29
C LEU A 29 -3.47 10.66 -24.00
N THR A 30 -4.80 10.67 -23.95
CA THR A 30 -5.60 9.44 -23.79
C THR A 30 -5.44 8.54 -25.01
N LEU A 31 -5.47 9.08 -26.23
CA LEU A 31 -5.21 8.32 -27.45
C LEU A 31 -3.79 7.74 -27.45
N LEU A 32 -2.79 8.51 -27.03
CA LEU A 32 -1.42 8.02 -26.89
C LEU A 32 -1.34 6.84 -25.91
N ALA A 33 -1.96 6.94 -24.74
CA ALA A 33 -2.01 5.86 -23.76
C ALA A 33 -2.74 4.62 -24.31
N THR A 34 -3.84 4.80 -25.06
CA THR A 34 -4.54 3.69 -25.72
C THR A 34 -3.66 2.96 -26.72
N VAL A 35 -2.89 3.68 -27.54
CA VAL A 35 -1.97 3.08 -28.53
C VAL A 35 -0.81 2.35 -27.87
N GLN A 36 -0.41 2.75 -26.66
CA GLN A 36 0.60 2.00 -25.89
C GLN A 36 0.02 0.74 -25.25
N LEU A 37 -1.25 0.78 -24.83
CA LEU A 37 -1.92 -0.33 -24.17
C LEU A 37 -2.42 -1.40 -25.16
N VAL A 38 -2.92 -0.97 -26.32
CA VAL A 38 -3.52 -1.84 -27.34
C VAL A 38 -2.75 -1.67 -28.63
N ASP A 39 -2.29 -2.76 -29.22
CA ASP A 39 -1.62 -2.71 -30.51
C ASP A 39 -2.61 -2.26 -31.60
N PRO A 40 -2.36 -1.14 -32.31
CA PRO A 40 -3.27 -0.64 -33.32
C PRO A 40 -3.39 -1.54 -34.55
N ARG A 41 -2.48 -2.51 -34.75
CA ARG A 41 -2.52 -3.42 -35.92
C ARG A 41 -3.48 -4.58 -35.71
N ASP A 42 -3.39 -5.24 -34.55
CA ASP A 42 -4.08 -6.50 -34.28
C ASP A 42 -5.11 -6.39 -33.15
N GLY A 43 -5.16 -5.25 -32.44
CA GLY A 43 -6.08 -5.01 -31.33
C GLY A 43 -5.75 -5.78 -30.05
N HIS A 44 -4.60 -6.45 -29.98
CA HIS A 44 -4.19 -7.20 -28.80
C HIS A 44 -3.72 -6.26 -27.68
N LEU A 45 -4.04 -6.61 -26.43
CA LEU A 45 -3.53 -5.92 -25.25
C LEU A 45 -2.03 -6.23 -25.09
N ARG A 46 -1.21 -5.18 -24.99
CA ARG A 46 0.25 -5.29 -24.78
C ARG A 46 0.63 -5.52 -23.32
N LEU A 47 -0.35 -5.66 -22.43
CA LEU A 47 -0.15 -5.83 -21.00
C LEU A 47 0.17 -7.29 -20.70
N GLY A 48 1.42 -7.59 -20.36
CA GLY A 48 1.85 -8.92 -19.95
C GLY A 48 1.31 -9.30 -18.57
N ILE A 49 1.21 -10.61 -18.30
CA ILE A 49 0.86 -11.14 -16.97
C ILE A 49 2.00 -12.06 -16.53
N ASP A 50 2.56 -11.77 -15.38
CA ASP A 50 3.61 -12.55 -14.73
C ASP A 50 3.04 -13.18 -13.46
N SER A 51 2.72 -14.47 -13.54
CA SER A 51 2.26 -15.30 -12.42
C SER A 51 3.40 -16.00 -11.68
N SER A 52 4.65 -15.70 -12.02
CA SER A 52 5.78 -16.38 -11.40
C SER A 52 6.00 -15.90 -9.97
N VAL A 53 6.35 -16.86 -9.12
CA VAL A 53 6.77 -16.60 -7.73
C VAL A 53 8.02 -15.73 -7.68
N ARG A 54 8.80 -15.70 -8.76
CA ARG A 54 10.03 -14.90 -8.91
C ARG A 54 9.78 -13.40 -8.72
N THR A 55 8.59 -12.91 -9.05
CA THR A 55 8.20 -11.51 -8.81
C THR A 55 8.09 -11.15 -7.32
N LEU A 56 7.91 -12.17 -6.47
CA LEU A 56 7.78 -12.08 -5.01
C LEU A 56 9.09 -12.39 -4.27
N VAL A 57 10.20 -12.58 -5.00
CA VAL A 57 11.51 -12.97 -4.49
C VAL A 57 12.51 -11.83 -4.74
N VAL A 58 13.51 -11.70 -3.87
CA VAL A 58 14.56 -10.67 -4.04
C VAL A 58 15.48 -11.06 -5.21
N PRO A 59 15.95 -10.10 -6.04
CA PRO A 59 16.93 -10.40 -7.09
C PRO A 59 18.24 -10.95 -6.50
N GLU A 60 18.95 -11.78 -7.28
CA GLU A 60 20.31 -12.27 -7.00
C GLU A 60 20.45 -13.24 -5.80
N ILE A 61 19.42 -14.05 -5.54
CA ILE A 61 19.50 -15.09 -4.51
C ILE A 61 20.30 -16.31 -5.01
N PRO A 62 21.22 -16.89 -4.20
CA PRO A 62 22.03 -18.05 -4.60
C PRO A 62 21.21 -19.27 -5.08
N ALA A 63 20.05 -19.52 -4.47
CA ALA A 63 19.15 -20.59 -4.89
C ALA A 63 18.66 -20.41 -6.34
N GLN A 64 18.53 -19.18 -6.84
CA GLN A 64 18.09 -18.91 -8.22
C GLN A 64 19.17 -19.28 -9.23
N ALA A 65 20.41 -18.87 -8.96
CA ALA A 65 21.56 -19.25 -9.79
C ALA A 65 21.76 -20.78 -9.80
N THR A 66 21.46 -21.44 -8.68
CA THR A 66 21.51 -22.91 -8.55
C THR A 66 20.42 -23.58 -9.38
N GLU A 67 19.20 -23.04 -9.40
CA GLU A 67 18.10 -23.55 -10.23
C GLU A 67 18.42 -23.43 -11.72
N ASP A 68 18.92 -22.28 -12.17
CA ASP A 68 19.35 -22.07 -13.56
C ASP A 68 20.55 -22.96 -13.95
N GLU A 69 21.42 -23.28 -12.99
CA GLU A 69 22.51 -24.25 -13.16
C GLU A 69 21.98 -25.68 -13.31
N ILE A 70 21.01 -26.11 -12.50
CA ILE A 70 20.34 -27.42 -12.62
C ILE A 70 19.66 -27.53 -13.99
N LYS A 71 18.92 -26.50 -14.42
CA LYS A 71 18.27 -26.46 -15.74
C LYS A 71 19.27 -26.66 -16.87
N ARG A 72 20.40 -25.94 -16.85
CA ARG A 72 21.45 -26.05 -17.88
C ARG A 72 22.16 -27.40 -17.90
N ARG A 73 22.47 -27.99 -16.73
CA ARG A 73 23.28 -29.22 -16.65
C ARG A 73 22.48 -30.50 -16.88
N PHE A 74 21.23 -30.55 -16.45
CA PHE A 74 20.41 -31.78 -16.45
C PHE A 74 19.19 -31.70 -17.38
N GLY A 75 18.97 -30.57 -18.05
CA GLY A 75 17.81 -30.37 -18.92
C GLY A 75 16.49 -30.43 -18.16
N HIS A 76 16.45 -29.86 -16.94
CA HIS A 76 15.26 -29.88 -16.09
C HIS A 76 14.08 -29.20 -16.81
N ARG A 77 12.95 -29.90 -16.85
CA ARG A 77 11.70 -29.47 -17.51
C ARG A 77 10.63 -29.28 -16.46
N GLU A 78 9.71 -28.35 -16.72
CA GLU A 78 8.55 -28.21 -15.85
C GLU A 78 7.66 -29.45 -15.87
N GLN A 79 7.10 -29.78 -14.70
CA GLN A 79 6.33 -30.98 -14.48
C GLN A 79 4.94 -30.66 -13.95
N VAL A 80 3.96 -31.39 -14.46
CA VAL A 80 2.62 -31.47 -13.88
C VAL A 80 2.48 -32.84 -13.22
N VAL A 81 1.95 -32.86 -12.00
CA VAL A 81 1.74 -34.09 -11.23
C VAL A 81 0.25 -34.33 -11.11
N VAL A 82 -0.22 -35.44 -11.68
CA VAL A 82 -1.60 -35.91 -11.55
C VAL A 82 -1.62 -37.05 -10.54
N VAL A 83 -2.33 -36.89 -9.44
CA VAL A 83 -2.43 -37.86 -8.35
C VAL A 83 -3.74 -38.60 -8.45
N VAL A 84 -3.67 -39.92 -8.56
CA VAL A 84 -4.84 -40.82 -8.53
C VAL A 84 -4.90 -41.48 -7.15
N ARG A 85 -6.03 -41.29 -6.46
CA ARG A 85 -6.29 -41.83 -5.12
C ARG A 85 -7.43 -42.83 -5.15
N ALA A 86 -7.23 -43.99 -4.53
CA ALA A 86 -8.20 -45.07 -4.43
C ALA A 86 -8.01 -45.87 -3.13
N ALA A 87 -8.92 -46.79 -2.81
CA ALA A 87 -8.73 -47.68 -1.65
C ALA A 87 -7.51 -48.61 -1.82
N ASP A 88 -7.27 -49.08 -3.05
CA ASP A 88 -6.07 -49.79 -3.49
C ASP A 88 -5.81 -49.42 -4.97
N ILE A 89 -4.66 -48.82 -5.27
CA ILE A 89 -4.30 -48.41 -6.64
C ILE A 89 -4.05 -49.61 -7.58
N PHE A 90 -3.79 -50.79 -7.01
CA PHE A 90 -3.60 -52.03 -7.79
C PHE A 90 -4.92 -52.70 -8.17
N ALA A 91 -6.05 -52.19 -7.68
CA ALA A 91 -7.37 -52.65 -8.09
C ALA A 91 -7.62 -52.35 -9.58
N GLY A 92 -8.40 -53.22 -10.24
CA GLY A 92 -8.62 -53.13 -11.69
C GLY A 92 -9.20 -51.79 -12.17
N GLU A 93 -10.12 -51.18 -11.41
CA GLU A 93 -10.68 -49.86 -11.76
C GLU A 93 -9.60 -48.76 -11.71
N ALA A 94 -8.91 -48.61 -10.57
CA ALA A 94 -7.89 -47.59 -10.39
C ALA A 94 -6.72 -47.75 -11.38
N LEU A 95 -6.26 -48.98 -11.59
CA LEU A 95 -5.15 -49.26 -12.51
C LEU A 95 -5.53 -48.99 -13.98
N ASN A 96 -6.79 -49.27 -14.36
CA ASN A 96 -7.31 -48.91 -15.68
C ASN A 96 -7.42 -47.39 -15.84
N THR A 97 -7.84 -46.67 -14.80
CA THR A 97 -7.86 -45.20 -14.79
C THR A 97 -6.46 -44.62 -14.98
N VAL A 98 -5.47 -45.12 -14.25
CA VAL A 98 -4.06 -44.68 -14.40
C VAL A 98 -3.56 -44.93 -15.82
N ARG A 99 -3.86 -46.10 -16.40
CA ARG A 99 -3.45 -46.42 -17.77
C ARG A 99 -4.11 -45.50 -18.80
N ALA A 100 -5.41 -45.27 -18.66
CA ALA A 100 -6.18 -44.43 -19.56
C ALA A 100 -5.70 -42.98 -19.48
N LEU A 101 -5.53 -42.43 -18.28
CA LEU A 101 -4.96 -41.10 -18.05
C LEU A 101 -3.54 -40.99 -18.63
N THR A 102 -2.68 -41.98 -18.41
CA THR A 102 -1.30 -41.96 -18.94
C THR A 102 -1.28 -41.86 -20.47
N ARG A 103 -2.13 -42.66 -21.14
CA ARG A 103 -2.25 -42.65 -22.61
C ARG A 103 -2.81 -41.31 -23.10
N ASP A 104 -3.87 -40.83 -22.46
CA ASP A 104 -4.57 -39.63 -22.90
C ASP A 104 -3.73 -38.37 -22.66
N LEU A 105 -2.98 -38.30 -21.54
CA LEU A 105 -2.00 -37.25 -21.26
C LEU A 105 -0.86 -37.25 -22.29
N ASN A 106 -0.31 -38.41 -22.63
CA ASN A 106 0.72 -38.52 -23.69
C ASN A 106 0.23 -38.04 -25.06
N ALA A 107 -1.08 -38.03 -25.30
CA ALA A 107 -1.65 -37.54 -26.56
C ALA A 107 -1.92 -36.03 -26.56
N VAL A 108 -1.76 -35.34 -25.43
CA VAL A 108 -2.02 -33.90 -25.33
C VAL A 108 -0.86 -33.12 -25.96
N PRO A 109 -1.12 -32.24 -26.95
CA PRO A 109 -0.09 -31.35 -27.48
C PRO A 109 0.48 -30.45 -26.39
N GLY A 110 1.80 -30.40 -26.26
CA GLY A 110 2.51 -29.65 -25.21
C GLY A 110 3.10 -30.54 -24.11
N ILE A 111 2.67 -31.80 -24.01
CA ILE A 111 3.29 -32.81 -23.14
C ILE A 111 4.32 -33.60 -23.95
N GLU A 112 5.55 -33.67 -23.46
CA GLU A 112 6.64 -34.37 -24.16
C GLU A 112 6.77 -35.83 -23.70
N SER A 113 6.67 -36.04 -22.39
CA SER A 113 6.71 -37.37 -21.79
C SER A 113 5.80 -37.48 -20.58
N VAL A 114 5.22 -38.66 -20.39
CA VAL A 114 4.45 -39.00 -19.18
C VAL A 114 5.08 -40.22 -18.53
N GLN A 115 5.29 -40.16 -17.22
CA GLN A 115 5.74 -41.26 -16.39
C GLN A 115 4.65 -41.64 -15.39
N SER A 116 4.28 -42.92 -15.33
CA SER A 116 3.31 -43.46 -14.39
C SER A 116 3.65 -44.89 -13.99
N LEU A 117 2.91 -45.43 -13.02
CA LEU A 117 3.02 -46.84 -12.65
C LEU A 117 2.85 -47.78 -13.86
N THR A 118 1.93 -47.46 -14.78
CA THR A 118 1.52 -48.38 -15.86
C THR A 118 2.45 -48.41 -17.06
N ASN A 119 3.26 -47.38 -17.26
CA ASN A 119 4.25 -47.34 -18.35
C ASN A 119 5.70 -47.48 -17.85
N THR A 120 5.91 -47.50 -16.54
CA THR A 120 7.19 -47.84 -15.93
C THR A 120 7.46 -49.33 -16.14
N ALA A 121 8.57 -49.62 -16.82
CA ALA A 121 9.03 -50.97 -17.04
C ALA A 121 9.66 -51.52 -15.76
N LEU A 122 9.13 -52.64 -15.25
CA LEU A 122 9.75 -53.40 -14.19
C LEU A 122 10.71 -54.43 -14.82
N PRO A 123 12.03 -54.28 -14.64
CA PRO A 123 12.98 -55.28 -15.07
C PRO A 123 12.79 -56.57 -14.26
N ARG A 124 12.54 -57.68 -14.95
CA ARG A 124 12.45 -59.03 -14.40
C ARG A 124 13.46 -59.91 -15.11
N ARG A 125 14.18 -60.73 -14.37
CA ARG A 125 15.13 -61.69 -14.94
C ARG A 125 14.55 -63.10 -14.81
N SER A 126 14.42 -63.80 -15.93
CA SER A 126 13.99 -65.21 -15.99
C SER A 126 15.03 -66.01 -16.75
N ASP A 127 15.56 -67.08 -16.16
CA ASP A 127 16.42 -68.09 -16.81
C ASP A 127 17.45 -67.54 -17.83
N SER A 128 18.17 -66.47 -17.46
CA SER A 128 19.21 -65.73 -18.21
C SER A 128 18.80 -64.61 -19.19
N THR A 129 17.50 -64.37 -19.41
CA THR A 129 17.00 -63.21 -20.18
C THR A 129 16.46 -62.10 -19.25
N LEU A 130 16.79 -60.85 -19.58
CA LEU A 130 16.20 -59.64 -18.99
C LEU A 130 14.91 -59.30 -19.77
N THR A 131 13.76 -59.44 -19.13
CA THR A 131 12.47 -59.02 -19.65
C THR A 131 12.00 -57.76 -18.92
N PHE A 132 11.25 -56.92 -19.61
CA PHE A 132 10.67 -55.70 -19.04
C PHE A 132 9.16 -55.86 -19.05
N GLU A 133 8.56 -56.07 -17.88
CA GLU A 133 7.11 -56.18 -17.74
C GLU A 133 6.52 -54.80 -17.40
N ARG A 134 5.41 -54.44 -18.04
CA ARG A 134 4.64 -53.24 -17.69
C ARG A 134 3.59 -53.56 -16.65
N VAL A 135 3.43 -52.68 -15.67
CA VAL A 135 2.46 -52.89 -14.58
C VAL A 135 1.03 -52.79 -15.12
N GLY A 136 0.25 -53.85 -14.90
CA GLY A 136 -1.19 -53.89 -15.14
C GLY A 136 -1.65 -54.52 -16.46
N GLU A 137 -0.75 -55.00 -17.34
CA GLU A 137 -1.16 -55.83 -18.49
C GLU A 137 -1.86 -57.13 -18.03
N THR A 138 -1.52 -57.60 -16.83
CA THR A 138 -2.20 -58.65 -16.07
C THR A 138 -2.54 -58.16 -14.66
N PRO A 139 -3.46 -58.82 -13.92
CA PRO A 139 -3.70 -58.50 -12.52
C PRO A 139 -2.40 -58.53 -11.72
N VAL A 140 -2.15 -57.49 -10.93
CA VAL A 140 -0.88 -57.33 -10.20
C VAL A 140 -0.73 -58.46 -9.19
N THR A 141 0.31 -59.27 -9.33
CA THR A 141 0.59 -60.36 -8.40
C THR A 141 1.19 -59.83 -7.10
N PRO A 142 1.09 -60.57 -5.98
CA PRO A 142 1.74 -60.19 -4.72
C PRO A 142 3.25 -59.97 -4.86
N GLU A 143 3.90 -60.74 -5.74
CA GLU A 143 5.33 -60.60 -6.07
C GLU A 143 5.62 -59.28 -6.80
N GLN A 144 4.80 -58.92 -7.80
CA GLN A 144 4.93 -57.65 -8.50
C GLN A 144 4.71 -56.46 -7.55
N ARG A 145 3.71 -56.56 -6.65
CA ARG A 145 3.47 -55.56 -5.61
C ARG A 145 4.69 -55.40 -4.68
N ALA A 146 5.28 -56.51 -4.23
CA ALA A 146 6.50 -56.48 -3.42
C ALA A 146 7.68 -55.85 -4.17
N ALA A 147 7.85 -56.15 -5.47
CA ALA A 147 8.89 -55.56 -6.31
C ALA A 147 8.71 -54.05 -6.49
N ILE A 148 7.47 -53.58 -6.65
CA ILE A 148 7.12 -52.15 -6.74
C ILE A 148 7.50 -51.42 -5.45
N HIS A 149 7.16 -51.98 -4.28
CA HIS A 149 7.53 -51.39 -2.99
C HIS A 149 9.01 -51.51 -2.66
N ALA A 150 9.73 -52.47 -3.26
CA ALA A 150 11.18 -52.61 -3.09
C ALA A 150 11.98 -51.65 -3.98
N ASN A 151 11.37 -51.10 -5.05
CA ASN A 151 12.05 -50.21 -5.99
C ASN A 151 12.02 -48.75 -5.48
N PRO A 152 13.18 -48.16 -5.12
CA PRO A 152 13.25 -46.79 -4.59
C PRO A 152 12.87 -45.71 -5.61
N LEU A 153 12.87 -46.03 -6.91
CA LEU A 153 12.44 -45.10 -7.97
C LEU A 153 10.92 -45.09 -8.17
N ILE A 154 10.19 -46.01 -7.54
CA ILE A 154 8.72 -46.13 -7.66
C ILE A 154 8.06 -45.85 -6.31
N ARG A 155 8.54 -46.50 -5.25
CA ARG A 155 8.04 -46.31 -3.89
C ARG A 155 8.23 -44.86 -3.45
N ASP A 156 7.16 -44.28 -2.89
CA ASP A 156 7.07 -42.91 -2.38
C ASP A 156 7.37 -41.83 -3.44
N GLN A 157 7.59 -42.21 -4.70
CA GLN A 157 7.81 -41.34 -5.87
C GLN A 157 6.61 -41.36 -6.80
N LEU A 158 6.28 -42.55 -7.33
CA LEU A 158 5.12 -42.80 -8.18
C LEU A 158 3.99 -43.51 -7.44
N VAL A 159 4.27 -44.24 -6.36
CA VAL A 159 3.28 -44.98 -5.57
C VAL A 159 3.50 -44.69 -4.09
N ALA A 160 2.46 -44.21 -3.41
CA ALA A 160 2.50 -44.01 -1.96
C ALA A 160 2.77 -45.35 -1.24
N GLY A 161 3.53 -45.32 -0.15
CA GLY A 161 3.88 -46.52 0.62
C GLY A 161 2.68 -47.35 1.08
N ASP A 162 1.52 -46.73 1.31
CA ASP A 162 0.28 -47.41 1.69
C ASP A 162 -0.53 -47.99 0.50
N SER A 163 -0.06 -47.79 -0.74
CA SER A 163 -0.74 -48.18 -1.99
C SER A 163 -2.11 -47.54 -2.22
N ARG A 164 -2.41 -46.40 -1.57
CA ARG A 164 -3.71 -45.71 -1.74
C ARG A 164 -3.66 -44.54 -2.70
N ALA A 165 -2.45 -44.18 -3.15
CA ALA A 165 -2.25 -43.13 -4.14
C ALA A 165 -1.10 -43.44 -5.11
N THR A 166 -1.21 -42.93 -6.33
CA THR A 166 -0.16 -42.99 -7.34
C THR A 166 -0.06 -41.68 -8.10
N ALA A 167 1.17 -41.28 -8.43
CA ALA A 167 1.49 -40.11 -9.23
C ALA A 167 1.67 -40.49 -10.71
N ILE A 168 1.15 -39.63 -11.58
CA ILE A 168 1.44 -39.57 -13.01
C ILE A 168 2.15 -38.23 -13.22
N VAL A 169 3.43 -38.29 -13.59
CA VAL A 169 4.27 -37.10 -13.81
C VAL A 169 4.33 -36.83 -15.31
N ALA A 170 3.88 -35.66 -15.73
CA ALA A 170 3.91 -35.23 -17.13
C ALA A 170 4.94 -34.10 -17.29
N ASP A 171 5.97 -34.34 -18.09
CA ASP A 171 6.97 -33.34 -18.46
C ASP A 171 6.42 -32.47 -19.61
N LEU A 172 6.53 -31.17 -19.44
CA LEU A 172 6.10 -30.20 -20.42
C LEU A 172 7.20 -29.96 -21.47
N SER A 173 6.76 -29.65 -22.69
CA SER A 173 7.64 -29.34 -23.82
C SER A 173 8.24 -27.94 -23.79
N SER A 174 7.68 -27.04 -22.96
CA SER A 174 8.10 -25.65 -22.83
C SER A 174 7.94 -25.19 -21.38
N ASP A 175 8.85 -24.30 -20.96
CA ASP A 175 8.80 -23.58 -19.68
C ASP A 175 8.11 -22.20 -19.83
N ASP A 176 7.66 -21.82 -21.03
CA ASP A 176 6.99 -20.54 -21.28
C ASP A 176 5.49 -20.62 -20.97
N ASP A 177 5.09 -20.03 -19.84
CA ASP A 177 3.70 -19.90 -19.40
C ASP A 177 2.75 -19.40 -20.51
N SER A 178 3.21 -18.50 -21.39
CA SER A 178 2.40 -17.93 -22.47
C SER A 178 2.12 -18.95 -23.56
N GLU A 179 3.11 -19.76 -23.92
CA GLU A 179 2.98 -20.85 -24.87
C GLU A 179 2.05 -21.95 -24.33
N LEU A 180 2.24 -22.33 -23.07
CA LEU A 180 1.41 -23.33 -22.39
C LEU A 180 -0.08 -22.90 -22.32
N ARG A 181 -0.34 -21.61 -22.09
CA ARG A 181 -1.70 -21.05 -22.14
C ARG A 181 -2.27 -20.97 -23.53
N ALA A 182 -1.47 -20.60 -24.54
CA ALA A 182 -1.92 -20.58 -25.92
C ALA A 182 -2.41 -21.97 -26.39
N LEU A 183 -1.81 -23.03 -25.84
CA LEU A 183 -2.23 -24.42 -26.04
C LEU A 183 -3.44 -24.84 -25.20
N GLY A 184 -3.85 -24.03 -24.21
CA GLY A 184 -4.88 -24.36 -23.22
C GLY A 184 -4.51 -25.56 -22.36
N LEU A 185 -3.21 -25.80 -22.16
CA LEU A 185 -2.71 -27.05 -21.60
C LEU A 185 -3.17 -27.31 -20.15
N PRO A 186 -3.08 -26.36 -19.21
CA PRO A 186 -3.51 -26.58 -17.82
C PRO A 186 -4.99 -26.97 -17.73
N GLN A 187 -5.86 -26.28 -18.47
CA GLN A 187 -7.29 -26.57 -18.48
C GLN A 187 -7.60 -27.96 -19.06
N ARG A 188 -6.91 -28.36 -20.15
CA ARG A 188 -7.07 -29.69 -20.75
C ARG A 188 -6.69 -30.81 -19.77
N ILE A 189 -5.65 -30.61 -18.96
CA ILE A 189 -5.23 -31.58 -17.95
C ILE A 189 -6.28 -31.66 -16.83
N LEU A 190 -6.80 -30.52 -16.36
CA LEU A 190 -7.88 -30.48 -15.37
C LEU A 190 -9.16 -31.15 -15.87
N ASP A 191 -9.55 -30.91 -17.12
CA ASP A 191 -10.72 -31.53 -17.76
C ASP A 191 -10.53 -33.05 -17.95
N LEU A 192 -9.29 -33.51 -18.21
CA LEU A 192 -8.97 -34.93 -18.22
C LEU A 192 -9.10 -35.54 -16.83
N ALA A 193 -8.53 -34.91 -15.80
CA ALA A 193 -8.63 -35.40 -14.43
C ALA A 193 -10.09 -35.52 -13.95
N GLU A 194 -10.93 -34.53 -14.28
CA GLU A 194 -12.34 -34.54 -13.91
C GLU A 194 -13.12 -35.67 -14.60
N ARG A 195 -12.87 -35.91 -15.89
CA ARG A 195 -13.49 -37.01 -16.65
C ARG A 195 -13.21 -38.40 -16.08
N TYR A 196 -12.05 -38.58 -15.46
CA TYR A 196 -11.62 -39.84 -14.87
C TYR A 196 -11.87 -39.95 -13.37
N THR A 197 -12.47 -38.91 -12.76
CA THR A 197 -12.85 -38.92 -11.34
C THR A 197 -14.19 -39.66 -11.15
N THR A 198 -14.19 -40.66 -10.27
CA THR A 198 -15.36 -41.46 -9.88
C THR A 198 -15.53 -41.46 -8.34
N PRO A 199 -16.67 -41.92 -7.80
CA PRO A 199 -16.84 -42.03 -6.34
C PRO A 199 -15.79 -42.91 -5.65
N THR A 200 -15.19 -43.86 -6.38
CA THR A 200 -14.18 -44.82 -5.90
C THR A 200 -12.74 -44.40 -6.23
N VAL A 201 -12.54 -43.58 -7.27
CA VAL A 201 -11.23 -43.12 -7.74
C VAL A 201 -11.23 -41.60 -7.88
N GLN A 202 -10.46 -40.92 -7.03
CA GLN A 202 -10.31 -39.47 -7.06
C GLN A 202 -9.06 -39.09 -7.85
N VAL A 203 -9.12 -38.05 -8.69
CA VAL A 203 -7.99 -37.57 -9.48
C VAL A 203 -7.75 -36.09 -9.17
N HIS A 204 -6.55 -35.77 -8.72
CA HIS A 204 -6.13 -34.42 -8.35
C HIS A 204 -4.97 -33.98 -9.24
N VAL A 205 -4.89 -32.70 -9.58
CA VAL A 205 -3.82 -32.14 -10.43
C VAL A 205 -3.07 -31.06 -9.68
N THR A 206 -1.74 -31.15 -9.68
CA THR A 206 -0.85 -30.16 -9.07
C THR A 206 0.41 -29.95 -9.91
N GLY A 207 1.28 -29.06 -9.47
CA GLY A 207 2.51 -28.66 -10.15
C GLY A 207 2.54 -27.17 -10.46
N ALA A 208 3.75 -26.60 -10.53
CA ALA A 208 3.97 -25.18 -10.75
C ALA A 208 3.23 -24.61 -11.98
N PRO A 209 3.22 -25.27 -13.16
CA PRO A 209 2.52 -24.74 -14.35
C PRO A 209 1.01 -24.57 -14.15
N VAL A 210 0.37 -25.53 -13.48
CA VAL A 210 -1.08 -25.49 -13.19
C VAL A 210 -1.38 -24.38 -12.19
N LEU A 211 -0.53 -24.22 -11.18
CA LEU A 211 -0.69 -23.19 -10.16
C LEU A 211 -0.47 -21.77 -10.73
N ARG A 212 0.52 -21.58 -11.59
CA ARG A 212 0.75 -20.31 -12.30
C ARG A 212 -0.38 -19.97 -13.26
N ALA A 213 -0.89 -20.95 -14.00
CA ALA A 213 -2.05 -20.76 -14.85
C ALA A 213 -3.29 -20.33 -14.04
N ALA A 214 -3.61 -21.05 -12.97
CA ALA A 214 -4.69 -20.69 -12.06
C ALA A 214 -4.50 -19.30 -11.44
N THR A 215 -3.26 -18.95 -11.09
CA THR A 215 -2.91 -17.62 -10.55
C THR A 215 -3.20 -16.52 -11.57
N SER A 216 -2.82 -16.70 -12.82
CA SER A 216 -3.09 -15.71 -13.85
C SER A 216 -4.55 -15.61 -14.22
N ASP A 217 -5.26 -16.73 -14.31
CA ASP A 217 -6.70 -16.72 -14.54
C ASP A 217 -7.41 -15.98 -13.41
N ALA A 218 -7.00 -16.22 -12.17
CA ALA A 218 -7.51 -15.50 -11.00
C ALA A 218 -7.19 -13.99 -11.07
N VAL A 219 -5.99 -13.58 -11.49
CA VAL A 219 -5.63 -12.15 -11.69
C VAL A 219 -6.51 -11.50 -12.78
N ILE A 220 -6.73 -12.17 -13.91
CA ILE A 220 -7.57 -11.68 -15.01
C ILE A 220 -9.04 -11.58 -14.56
N ASN A 221 -9.56 -12.66 -13.98
CA ASN A 221 -10.93 -12.72 -13.47
C ASN A 221 -11.17 -11.63 -12.42
N GLN A 222 -10.21 -11.44 -11.52
CA GLN A 222 -10.26 -10.39 -10.53
C GLN A 222 -10.34 -9.00 -11.17
N LEU A 223 -9.49 -8.66 -12.15
CA LEU A 223 -9.53 -7.35 -12.80
C LEU A 223 -10.82 -7.13 -13.59
N THR A 224 -11.26 -8.14 -14.34
CA THR A 224 -12.47 -8.06 -15.17
C THR A 224 -13.75 -7.98 -14.35
N TRP A 225 -13.78 -8.53 -13.12
CA TRP A 225 -14.91 -8.42 -12.19
C TRP A 225 -14.83 -7.18 -11.28
N VAL A 226 -13.70 -6.97 -10.60
CA VAL A 226 -13.55 -5.94 -9.56
C VAL A 226 -13.65 -4.53 -10.12
N ILE A 227 -13.04 -4.24 -11.27
CA ILE A 227 -13.05 -2.87 -11.83
C ILE A 227 -14.50 -2.42 -12.16
N PRO A 228 -15.31 -3.20 -12.90
CA PRO A 228 -16.72 -2.88 -13.10
C PRO A 228 -17.52 -2.85 -11.80
N ALA A 229 -17.27 -3.78 -10.87
CA ALA A 229 -17.98 -3.83 -9.60
C ALA A 229 -17.72 -2.57 -8.76
N ILE A 230 -16.47 -2.08 -8.69
CA ILE A 230 -16.14 -0.79 -8.06
C ILE A 230 -16.87 0.34 -8.79
N ALA A 231 -16.82 0.40 -10.12
CA ALA A 231 -17.49 1.44 -10.87
C ALA A 231 -19.01 1.47 -10.62
N VAL A 232 -19.68 0.32 -10.58
CA VAL A 232 -21.12 0.19 -10.31
C VAL A 232 -21.45 0.58 -8.86
N LEU A 233 -20.75 0.01 -7.87
CA LEU A 233 -20.97 0.31 -6.46
C LEU A 233 -20.76 1.81 -6.18
N MET A 234 -19.69 2.37 -6.74
CA MET A 234 -19.37 3.79 -6.60
C MET A 234 -20.37 4.67 -7.34
N SER A 235 -20.86 4.25 -8.51
CA SER A 235 -21.95 4.95 -9.20
C SER A 235 -23.21 5.02 -8.36
N ALA A 236 -23.59 3.91 -7.72
CA ALA A 236 -24.73 3.86 -6.82
C ALA A 236 -24.54 4.78 -5.60
N PHE A 237 -23.37 4.74 -4.96
CA PHE A 237 -23.03 5.60 -3.84
C PHE A 237 -23.04 7.10 -4.23
N LEU A 238 -22.37 7.48 -5.32
CA LEU A 238 -22.35 8.85 -5.83
C LEU A 238 -23.76 9.33 -6.23
N THR A 239 -24.60 8.45 -6.78
CA THR A 239 -26.00 8.76 -7.08
C THR A 239 -26.78 9.07 -5.79
N LEU A 240 -26.57 8.29 -4.73
CA LEU A 240 -27.21 8.52 -3.42
C LEU A 240 -26.81 9.88 -2.82
N VAL A 241 -25.51 10.20 -2.90
CA VAL A 241 -24.92 11.41 -2.30
C VAL A 241 -25.26 12.68 -3.08
N PHE A 242 -25.04 12.68 -4.40
CA PHE A 242 -25.17 13.86 -5.24
C PHE A 242 -26.55 13.98 -5.91
N ARG A 243 -27.30 12.88 -6.01
CA ARG A 243 -28.65 12.81 -6.64
C ARG A 243 -28.68 13.48 -8.02
N SER A 244 -27.58 13.33 -8.77
CA SER A 244 -27.33 14.04 -10.03
C SER A 244 -26.48 13.18 -10.96
N ILE A 245 -26.92 12.99 -12.21
CA ILE A 245 -26.17 12.25 -13.24
C ILE A 245 -24.77 12.84 -13.46
N ARG A 246 -24.63 14.16 -13.38
CA ARG A 246 -23.33 14.83 -13.52
C ARG A 246 -22.38 14.51 -12.36
N GLY A 247 -22.93 14.29 -11.16
CA GLY A 247 -22.16 13.90 -9.99
C GLY A 247 -21.65 12.46 -10.04
N VAL A 248 -22.02 11.70 -11.08
CA VAL A 248 -21.60 10.31 -11.31
C VAL A 248 -20.77 10.21 -12.58
N ALA A 249 -21.29 10.71 -13.70
CA ALA A 249 -20.64 10.59 -15.01
C ALA A 249 -19.27 11.28 -15.07
N LEU A 250 -19.13 12.45 -14.41
CA LEU A 250 -17.87 13.19 -14.42
C LEU A 250 -16.76 12.46 -13.64
N PRO A 251 -16.97 12.05 -12.37
CA PRO A 251 -15.99 11.24 -11.66
C PRO A 251 -15.58 9.97 -12.41
N LEU A 252 -16.56 9.21 -12.95
CA LEU A 252 -16.26 7.99 -13.72
C LEU A 252 -15.40 8.28 -14.96
N THR A 253 -15.74 9.31 -15.74
CA THR A 253 -14.99 9.65 -16.95
C THR A 253 -13.54 10.00 -16.63
N VAL A 254 -13.33 10.84 -15.62
CA VAL A 254 -11.98 11.27 -15.19
C VAL A 254 -11.16 10.07 -14.72
N VAL A 255 -11.78 9.19 -13.95
CA VAL A 255 -11.14 8.01 -13.39
C VAL A 255 -10.81 6.97 -14.44
N SER A 256 -11.71 6.72 -15.40
CA SER A 256 -11.43 5.82 -16.53
C SER A 256 -10.24 6.31 -17.36
N ILE A 257 -10.12 7.63 -17.57
CA ILE A 257 -8.96 8.22 -18.27
C ILE A 257 -7.68 8.04 -17.44
N ALA A 258 -7.73 8.28 -16.11
CA ALA A 258 -6.59 8.10 -15.23
C ALA A 258 -6.09 6.65 -15.21
N LEU A 259 -7.03 5.70 -15.14
CA LEU A 259 -6.72 4.27 -15.20
C LEU A 259 -6.08 3.91 -16.54
N LEU A 260 -6.63 4.40 -17.66
CA LEU A 260 -6.07 4.14 -18.98
C LEU A 260 -4.65 4.69 -19.12
N TRP A 261 -4.37 5.90 -18.60
CA TRP A 261 -3.02 6.47 -18.61
C TRP A 261 -2.06 5.63 -17.77
N THR A 262 -2.52 5.12 -16.62
CA THR A 262 -1.72 4.26 -15.75
C THR A 262 -1.37 2.94 -16.44
N LEU A 263 -2.37 2.24 -17.00
CA LEU A 263 -2.18 0.98 -17.73
C LEU A 263 -1.37 1.17 -19.02
N GLY A 264 -1.59 2.26 -19.76
CA GLY A 264 -0.80 2.58 -20.94
C GLY A 264 0.67 2.87 -20.61
N THR A 265 0.93 3.50 -19.47
CA THR A 265 2.31 3.72 -18.97
C THR A 265 2.94 2.41 -18.54
N MET A 266 2.19 1.55 -17.85
CA MET A 266 2.63 0.21 -17.46
C MET A 266 3.07 -0.62 -18.68
N ALA A 267 2.24 -0.65 -19.73
CA ALA A 267 2.57 -1.30 -21.00
C ALA A 267 3.79 -0.66 -21.69
N ALA A 268 3.89 0.68 -21.70
CA ALA A 268 5.01 1.39 -22.32
C ALA A 268 6.36 1.14 -21.61
N LEU A 269 6.34 0.87 -20.31
CA LEU A 269 7.52 0.52 -19.52
C LEU A 269 7.88 -0.97 -19.59
N GLY A 270 7.04 -1.81 -20.24
CA GLY A 270 7.23 -3.26 -20.29
C GLY A 270 7.00 -3.94 -18.94
N LEU A 271 6.20 -3.34 -18.05
CA LEU A 271 5.86 -3.92 -16.75
C LEU A 271 4.64 -4.84 -16.89
N SER A 272 4.66 -5.97 -16.18
CA SER A 272 3.61 -6.99 -16.22
C SER A 272 2.68 -6.95 -15.01
N LEU A 273 1.43 -7.38 -15.20
CA LEU A 273 0.48 -7.63 -14.12
C LEU A 273 0.89 -8.88 -13.35
N ASN A 274 1.06 -8.75 -12.04
CA ASN A 274 1.35 -9.85 -11.13
C ASN A 274 0.41 -9.79 -9.92
N LEU A 275 0.61 -10.69 -8.96
CA LEU A 275 -0.19 -10.80 -7.73
C LEU A 275 -0.27 -9.50 -6.90
N ILE A 276 0.71 -8.61 -7.04
CA ILE A 276 0.79 -7.32 -6.33
C ILE A 276 0.34 -6.17 -7.24
N THR A 277 0.85 -6.07 -8.48
CA THR A 277 0.55 -4.95 -9.39
C THR A 277 -0.89 -4.94 -9.89
N CYS A 278 -1.63 -6.06 -9.79
CA CYS A 278 -3.07 -6.08 -10.06
C CYS A 278 -3.91 -5.30 -9.03
N LEU A 279 -3.32 -4.86 -7.90
CA LEU A 279 -3.96 -3.94 -6.95
C LEU A 279 -3.91 -2.47 -7.41
N VAL A 280 -3.09 -2.13 -8.41
CA VAL A 280 -2.98 -0.76 -8.93
C VAL A 280 -4.30 -0.27 -9.52
N PRO A 281 -5.02 -1.00 -10.40
CA PRO A 281 -6.26 -0.52 -10.98
C PRO A 281 -7.37 -0.22 -9.95
N PRO A 282 -7.69 -1.13 -8.99
CA PRO A 282 -8.64 -0.82 -7.92
C PRO A 282 -8.27 0.41 -7.10
N LEU A 283 -6.99 0.62 -6.81
CA LEU A 283 -6.48 1.77 -6.07
C LEU A 283 -6.68 3.07 -6.85
N VAL A 284 -6.27 3.11 -8.12
CA VAL A 284 -6.41 4.31 -8.98
C VAL A 284 -7.88 4.69 -9.16
N VAL A 285 -8.74 3.68 -9.36
CA VAL A 285 -10.19 3.91 -9.49
C VAL A 285 -10.75 4.55 -8.23
N THR A 286 -10.50 3.89 -7.10
CA THR A 286 -11.02 4.29 -5.79
C THR A 286 -10.52 5.69 -5.40
N MET A 287 -9.23 5.99 -5.60
CA MET A 287 -8.64 7.27 -5.25
C MET A 287 -9.06 8.42 -6.18
N GLY A 288 -9.08 8.19 -7.50
CA GLY A 288 -9.50 9.21 -8.44
C GLY A 288 -10.97 9.62 -8.25
N LEU A 289 -11.82 8.67 -7.84
CA LEU A 289 -13.21 8.95 -7.45
C LEU A 289 -13.28 9.88 -6.23
N ALA A 290 -12.44 9.68 -5.22
CA ALA A 290 -12.38 10.55 -4.05
C ALA A 290 -11.99 12.00 -4.41
N TYR A 291 -10.98 12.20 -5.26
CA TYR A 291 -10.61 13.54 -5.75
C TYR A 291 -11.74 14.21 -6.53
N CYS A 292 -12.39 13.48 -7.43
CA CYS A 292 -13.52 14.02 -8.17
C CYS A 292 -14.70 14.35 -7.25
N ALA A 293 -14.93 13.56 -6.20
CA ALA A 293 -15.98 13.83 -5.21
C ALA A 293 -15.75 15.16 -4.47
N HIS A 294 -14.51 15.49 -4.10
CA HIS A 294 -14.17 16.81 -3.53
C HIS A 294 -14.47 17.96 -4.50
N ILE A 295 -14.06 17.82 -5.76
CA ILE A 295 -14.28 18.83 -6.80
C ILE A 295 -15.79 19.05 -7.04
N VAL A 296 -16.56 17.97 -7.17
CA VAL A 296 -18.02 18.04 -7.38
C VAL A 296 -18.71 18.63 -6.15
N SER A 297 -18.34 18.21 -4.94
CA SER A 297 -18.91 18.72 -3.70
C SER A 297 -18.68 20.22 -3.52
N GLU A 298 -17.47 20.70 -3.78
CA GLU A 298 -17.15 22.13 -3.70
C GLU A 298 -17.89 22.92 -4.79
N PHE A 299 -17.96 22.39 -6.02
CA PHE A 299 -18.71 23.04 -7.09
C PHE A 299 -20.20 23.17 -6.75
N ASP A 300 -20.80 22.13 -6.17
CA ASP A 300 -22.17 22.18 -5.67
C ASP A 300 -22.34 23.17 -4.52
N ALA A 301 -21.35 23.30 -3.62
CA ALA A 301 -21.37 24.28 -2.54
C ALA A 301 -21.33 25.72 -3.09
N LEU A 302 -20.48 25.99 -4.10
CA LEU A 302 -20.41 27.30 -4.76
C LEU A 302 -21.73 27.67 -5.46
N GLN A 303 -22.42 26.70 -6.07
CA GLN A 303 -23.73 26.92 -6.70
C GLN A 303 -24.86 27.24 -5.70
N ARG A 304 -24.71 26.85 -4.43
CA ARG A 304 -25.68 27.15 -3.36
C ARG A 304 -25.52 28.56 -2.79
N THR A 305 -24.44 29.26 -3.12
CA THR A 305 -24.25 30.64 -2.65
C THR A 305 -25.20 31.62 -3.36
N THR A 306 -25.67 32.64 -2.65
CA THR A 306 -26.71 33.58 -3.13
C THR A 306 -26.21 34.59 -4.17
N LYS A 307 -24.91 34.57 -4.51
CA LYS A 307 -24.31 35.54 -5.45
C LYS A 307 -24.42 35.01 -6.89
N PRO A 308 -25.10 35.73 -7.81
CA PRO A 308 -25.09 35.38 -9.22
C PRO A 308 -23.64 35.51 -9.73
N THR A 309 -23.06 34.38 -10.13
CA THR A 309 -21.68 34.27 -10.61
C THR A 309 -21.69 33.69 -12.02
N THR A 310 -20.84 34.22 -12.90
CA THR A 310 -20.66 33.66 -14.25
C THR A 310 -20.01 32.28 -14.18
N ARG A 311 -20.18 31.44 -15.21
CA ARG A 311 -19.50 30.12 -15.27
C ARG A 311 -17.99 30.24 -15.11
N ALA A 312 -17.40 31.27 -15.72
CA ALA A 312 -15.97 31.56 -15.63
C ALA A 312 -15.53 31.89 -14.20
N GLU A 313 -16.30 32.71 -13.48
CA GLU A 313 -16.02 33.04 -12.08
C GLU A 313 -16.20 31.84 -11.15
N GLN A 314 -17.22 31.01 -11.37
CA GLN A 314 -17.44 29.78 -10.61
C GLN A 314 -16.28 28.79 -10.77
N THR A 315 -15.86 28.53 -12.02
CA THR A 315 -14.71 27.65 -12.29
C THR A 315 -13.42 28.23 -11.71
N LEU A 316 -13.20 29.55 -11.80
CA LEU A 316 -12.01 30.19 -11.25
C LEU A 316 -11.97 30.10 -9.72
N GLU A 317 -13.11 30.27 -9.06
CA GLU A 317 -13.20 30.19 -7.61
C GLU A 317 -13.03 28.74 -7.12
N LEU A 318 -13.64 27.77 -7.80
CA LEU A 318 -13.40 26.34 -7.58
C LEU A 318 -11.91 26.00 -7.66
N LEU A 319 -11.23 26.48 -8.70
CA LEU A 319 -9.79 26.23 -8.86
C LEU A 319 -8.97 26.93 -7.77
N ARG A 320 -9.40 28.11 -7.31
CA ARG A 320 -8.71 28.80 -6.21
C ARG A 320 -8.85 28.06 -4.89
N SER A 321 -10.03 27.52 -4.60
CA SER A 321 -10.27 26.80 -3.36
C SER A 321 -9.66 25.38 -3.38
N MET A 322 -9.70 24.67 -4.51
CA MET A 322 -9.34 23.25 -4.57
C MET A 322 -7.95 22.92 -5.11
N SER A 323 -7.32 23.78 -5.93
CA SER A 323 -6.03 23.41 -6.56
C SER A 323 -4.88 23.19 -5.58
N SER A 324 -4.79 24.00 -4.52
CA SER A 324 -3.72 23.84 -3.53
C SER A 324 -3.97 22.67 -2.59
N PRO A 325 -5.20 22.46 -2.06
CA PRO A 325 -5.46 21.27 -1.26
C PRO A 325 -5.23 19.99 -2.06
N VAL A 326 -5.93 19.78 -3.19
CA VAL A 326 -5.85 18.54 -3.98
C VAL A 326 -4.43 18.23 -4.47
N ALA A 327 -3.64 19.24 -4.84
CA ALA A 327 -2.24 19.01 -5.23
C ALA A 327 -1.37 18.55 -4.04
N LEU A 328 -1.62 19.09 -2.85
CA LEU A 328 -0.91 18.68 -1.64
C LEU A 328 -1.30 17.27 -1.22
N THR A 329 -2.59 16.93 -1.30
CA THR A 329 -3.08 15.58 -0.98
C THR A 329 -2.45 14.53 -1.89
N ALA A 330 -2.42 14.80 -3.20
CA ALA A 330 -1.76 13.95 -4.19
C ALA A 330 -0.27 13.81 -3.93
N PHE A 331 0.40 14.90 -3.54
CA PHE A 331 1.82 14.86 -3.20
C PHE A 331 2.09 14.02 -1.96
N THR A 332 1.28 14.14 -0.90
CA THR A 332 1.44 13.33 0.32
C THR A 332 1.19 11.85 0.07
N THR A 333 0.15 11.50 -0.68
CA THR A 333 -0.11 10.09 -1.00
C THR A 333 0.95 9.52 -1.93
N MET A 334 1.41 10.29 -2.92
CA MET A 334 2.54 9.91 -3.78
C MET A 334 3.79 9.61 -2.94
N ILE A 335 4.11 10.46 -1.96
CA ILE A 335 5.25 10.22 -1.04
C ILE A 335 5.05 8.94 -0.22
N GLY A 336 3.86 8.72 0.33
CA GLY A 336 3.54 7.51 1.10
C GLY A 336 3.70 6.24 0.27
N LEU A 337 3.24 6.27 -0.98
CA LEU A 337 3.41 5.16 -1.93
C LEU A 337 4.87 4.97 -2.34
N LEU A 338 5.60 6.04 -2.67
CA LEU A 338 7.00 5.96 -3.07
C LEU A 338 7.94 5.48 -1.94
N ALA A 339 7.53 5.57 -0.68
CA ALA A 339 8.28 4.98 0.43
C ALA A 339 8.43 3.44 0.28
N LEU A 340 7.49 2.79 -0.41
CA LEU A 340 7.54 1.36 -0.72
C LEU A 340 8.64 1.01 -1.74
N CYS A 341 9.19 1.97 -2.48
CA CYS A 341 10.30 1.71 -3.41
C CYS A 341 11.58 1.22 -2.70
N ILE A 342 11.70 1.43 -1.39
CA ILE A 342 12.80 0.86 -0.58
C ILE A 342 12.70 -0.66 -0.47
N SER A 343 11.49 -1.23 -0.61
CA SER A 343 11.30 -2.67 -0.55
C SER A 343 12.27 -3.39 -1.50
N PRO A 344 12.86 -4.53 -1.09
CA PRO A 344 13.72 -5.33 -1.95
C PRO A 344 12.95 -6.03 -3.08
N LEU A 345 11.62 -6.13 -2.98
CA LEU A 345 10.77 -6.84 -3.92
C LEU A 345 10.47 -6.01 -5.17
N PRO A 346 10.80 -6.49 -6.39
CA PRO A 346 10.52 -5.79 -7.63
C PRO A 346 9.02 -5.48 -7.81
N ALA A 347 8.14 -6.45 -7.54
CA ALA A 347 6.70 -6.27 -7.68
C ALA A 347 6.14 -5.16 -6.76
N VAL A 348 6.70 -4.98 -5.56
CA VAL A 348 6.33 -3.89 -4.65
C VAL A 348 6.82 -2.54 -5.17
N ARG A 349 8.01 -2.47 -5.76
CA ARG A 349 8.55 -1.24 -6.38
C ARG A 349 7.72 -0.83 -7.58
N ASP A 350 7.35 -1.78 -8.44
CA ASP A 350 6.51 -1.52 -9.61
C ASP A 350 5.13 -1.04 -9.17
N PHE A 351 4.52 -1.69 -8.18
CA PHE A 351 3.27 -1.24 -7.58
C PHE A 351 3.39 0.18 -7.01
N ALA A 352 4.47 0.49 -6.30
CA ALA A 352 4.70 1.81 -5.71
C ALA A 352 4.76 2.91 -6.78
N VAL A 353 5.57 2.70 -7.82
CA VAL A 353 5.74 3.67 -8.92
C VAL A 353 4.46 3.83 -9.73
N LEU A 354 3.82 2.73 -10.12
CA LEU A 354 2.59 2.76 -10.90
C LEU A 354 1.43 3.38 -10.13
N SER A 355 1.28 3.04 -8.85
CA SER A 355 0.26 3.64 -7.99
C SER A 355 0.51 5.13 -7.83
N ALA A 356 1.75 5.55 -7.54
CA ALA A 356 2.12 6.96 -7.42
C ALA A 356 1.82 7.75 -8.71
N LEU A 357 2.15 7.21 -9.88
CA LEU A 357 1.79 7.80 -11.17
C LEU A 357 0.27 7.88 -11.35
N GLY A 358 -0.46 6.83 -11.00
CA GLY A 358 -1.92 6.81 -11.06
C GLY A 358 -2.58 7.86 -10.15
N VAL A 359 -2.02 8.11 -8.97
CA VAL A 359 -2.43 9.21 -8.08
C VAL A 359 -2.20 10.57 -8.76
N ILE A 360 -1.01 10.79 -9.32
CA ILE A 360 -0.67 12.03 -10.02
C ILE A 360 -1.59 12.26 -11.21
N TYR A 361 -1.82 11.24 -12.04
CA TYR A 361 -2.73 11.32 -13.18
C TYR A 361 -4.16 11.65 -12.72
N SER A 362 -4.64 10.98 -11.68
CA SER A 362 -5.95 11.26 -11.08
C SER A 362 -6.06 12.70 -10.59
N ALA A 363 -5.05 13.22 -9.91
CA ALA A 363 -5.03 14.59 -9.41
C ALA A 363 -4.96 15.62 -10.53
N VAL A 364 -4.11 15.39 -11.55
CA VAL A 364 -4.00 16.26 -12.73
C VAL A 364 -5.33 16.31 -13.47
N LEU A 365 -5.96 15.16 -13.74
CA LEU A 365 -7.24 15.10 -14.43
C LEU A 365 -8.38 15.68 -13.59
N ALA A 366 -8.36 15.51 -12.26
CA ALA A 366 -9.32 16.14 -11.35
C ALA A 366 -9.16 17.68 -11.28
N LEU A 367 -7.97 18.22 -11.51
CA LEU A 367 -7.71 19.67 -11.51
C LEU A 367 -7.80 20.32 -12.89
N VAL A 368 -7.68 19.55 -13.97
CA VAL A 368 -7.69 20.05 -15.36
C VAL A 368 -8.98 19.63 -16.06
N THR A 369 -9.21 18.34 -16.20
CA THR A 369 -10.30 17.77 -17.00
C THR A 369 -11.65 17.97 -16.32
N ALA A 370 -11.77 17.68 -15.02
CA ALA A 370 -13.03 17.85 -14.30
C ALA A 370 -13.56 19.31 -14.34
N PRO A 371 -12.77 20.36 -14.03
CA PRO A 371 -13.26 21.73 -14.09
C PRO A 371 -13.55 22.19 -15.52
N ALA A 372 -12.81 21.70 -16.53
CA ALA A 372 -13.10 21.97 -17.94
C ALA A 372 -14.44 21.36 -18.38
N LEU A 373 -14.70 20.10 -18.01
CA LEU A 373 -16.00 19.43 -18.25
C LEU A 373 -17.14 20.16 -17.54
N LEU A 374 -16.96 20.56 -16.28
CA LEU A 374 -17.96 21.37 -15.56
C LEU A 374 -18.20 22.71 -16.25
N HIS A 375 -17.15 23.40 -16.70
CA HIS A 375 -17.29 24.69 -17.36
C HIS A 375 -18.12 24.61 -18.66
N VAL A 376 -17.86 23.58 -19.48
CA VAL A 376 -18.55 23.38 -20.76
C VAL A 376 -19.98 22.86 -20.55
N PHE A 377 -20.16 21.82 -19.73
CA PHE A 377 -21.40 21.05 -19.66
C PHE A 377 -22.30 21.40 -18.46
N ALA A 378 -21.78 22.01 -17.39
CA ALA A 378 -22.61 22.37 -16.25
C ALA A 378 -23.45 23.62 -16.55
N ARG A 379 -24.77 23.49 -16.37
CA ARG A 379 -25.68 24.64 -16.29
C ARG A 379 -25.70 25.19 -14.87
N PRO A 380 -25.55 26.51 -14.66
CA PRO A 380 -25.68 27.11 -13.33
C PRO A 380 -27.09 26.84 -12.79
N ARG A 381 -27.16 26.33 -11.57
CA ARG A 381 -28.42 26.15 -10.83
C ARG A 381 -28.36 27.02 -9.59
N HIS A 382 -29.32 27.93 -9.44
CA HIS A 382 -29.58 28.58 -8.16
C HIS A 382 -30.64 27.75 -7.44
N ARG A 383 -30.22 26.90 -6.51
CA ARG A 383 -31.14 26.28 -5.56
C ARG A 383 -30.96 26.97 -4.23
N PRO A 384 -31.94 27.74 -3.72
CA PRO A 384 -31.90 28.21 -2.35
C PRO A 384 -31.92 26.98 -1.42
N THR A 385 -31.02 26.94 -0.45
CA THR A 385 -31.03 25.91 0.59
C THR A 385 -32.07 26.26 1.65
N SER A 386 -33.02 25.35 1.88
CA SER A 386 -33.86 25.34 3.07
C SER A 386 -33.18 24.51 4.16
N GLY A 387 -32.68 25.17 5.21
CA GLY A 387 -32.27 24.58 6.49
C GLY A 387 -30.83 24.05 6.61
N PRO A 388 -30.29 23.96 7.85
CA PRO A 388 -28.95 23.41 8.10
C PRO A 388 -28.92 21.89 7.87
N ASP A 389 -27.88 21.43 7.18
CA ASP A 389 -27.66 20.04 6.76
C ASP A 389 -27.53 19.10 7.99
N LEU A 390 -27.93 17.83 7.86
CA LEU A 390 -27.80 16.82 8.93
C LEU A 390 -26.34 16.71 9.40
N PHE A 391 -25.40 16.76 8.45
CA PHE A 391 -23.96 16.73 8.70
C PHE A 391 -23.47 17.91 9.53
N GLU A 392 -24.01 19.11 9.30
CA GLU A 392 -23.62 20.31 10.05
C GLU A 392 -24.06 20.20 11.52
N ARG A 393 -25.30 19.74 11.75
CA ARG A 393 -25.81 19.48 13.11
C ARG A 393 -25.00 18.40 13.83
N LEU A 394 -24.66 17.32 13.12
CA LEU A 394 -23.85 16.23 13.67
C LEU A 394 -22.43 16.72 14.00
N ALA A 395 -21.81 17.49 13.12
CA ALA A 395 -20.47 18.02 13.33
C ALA A 395 -20.38 18.99 14.51
N ILE A 396 -21.39 19.85 14.69
CA ILE A 396 -21.44 20.75 15.86
C ILE A 396 -21.58 19.93 17.15
N ARG A 397 -22.41 18.88 17.15
CA ARG A 397 -22.56 17.99 18.32
C ARG A 397 -21.26 17.24 18.63
N LEU A 398 -20.61 16.66 17.62
CA LEU A 398 -19.33 15.97 17.76
C LEU A 398 -18.24 16.91 18.25
N GLY A 399 -18.07 18.09 17.64
CA GLY A 399 -17.04 19.04 18.06
C GLY A 399 -17.26 19.53 19.50
N ASN A 400 -18.51 19.73 19.92
CA ASN A 400 -18.83 20.06 21.31
C ASN A 400 -18.55 18.89 22.26
N PHE A 401 -18.77 17.65 21.81
CA PHE A 401 -18.41 16.44 22.56
C PHE A 401 -16.89 16.32 22.72
N ASP A 402 -16.13 16.48 21.63
CA ASP A 402 -14.67 16.36 21.61
C ASP A 402 -13.99 17.39 22.50
N THR A 403 -14.47 18.64 22.45
CA THR A 403 -13.93 19.73 23.28
C THR A 403 -14.31 19.57 24.75
N ARG A 404 -15.51 19.05 25.06
CA ARG A 404 -15.97 18.82 26.45
C ARG A 404 -15.27 17.64 27.11
N TYR A 405 -15.13 16.52 26.42
CA TYR A 405 -14.57 15.26 26.96
C TYR A 405 -13.12 15.00 26.56
N ARG A 406 -12.41 16.03 26.08
CA ARG A 406 -11.03 15.98 25.61
C ARG A 406 -10.11 15.05 26.41
N ARG A 407 -10.02 15.23 27.74
CA ARG A 407 -9.10 14.45 28.59
C ARG A 407 -9.45 12.95 28.59
N GLN A 408 -10.73 12.61 28.54
CA GLN A 408 -11.19 11.22 28.51
C GLN A 408 -10.90 10.59 27.15
N ILE A 409 -11.17 11.32 26.05
CA ILE A 409 -10.87 10.85 24.70
C ILE A 409 -9.37 10.57 24.54
N LEU A 410 -8.51 11.46 25.04
CA LEU A 410 -7.05 11.27 25.00
C LEU A 410 -6.58 10.11 25.89
N ALA A 411 -7.21 9.88 27.04
CA ALA A 411 -6.90 8.73 27.89
C ALA A 411 -7.29 7.41 27.23
N VAL A 412 -8.47 7.34 26.60
CA VAL A 412 -8.93 6.18 25.83
C VAL A 412 -8.02 5.94 24.62
N ALA A 413 -7.65 7.00 23.89
CA ALA A 413 -6.71 6.91 22.78
C ALA A 413 -5.34 6.38 23.23
N GLY A 414 -4.83 6.84 24.38
CA GLY A 414 -3.58 6.33 24.96
C GLY A 414 -3.67 4.87 25.41
N MET A 415 -4.79 4.46 26.00
CA MET A 415 -5.04 3.06 26.37
C MET A 415 -5.14 2.17 25.13
N LEU A 416 -5.85 2.63 24.10
CA LEU A 416 -5.98 1.95 22.82
C LEU A 416 -4.62 1.81 22.13
N LEU A 417 -3.77 2.85 22.18
CA LEU A 417 -2.41 2.79 21.67
C LEU A 417 -1.60 1.68 22.35
N VAL A 418 -1.61 1.63 23.68
CA VAL A 418 -0.88 0.60 24.44
C VAL A 418 -1.42 -0.79 24.14
N ALA A 419 -2.75 -0.96 24.09
CA ALA A 419 -3.37 -2.24 23.75
C ALA A 419 -3.02 -2.69 22.32
N ALA A 420 -3.05 -1.76 21.36
CA ALA A 420 -2.73 -2.04 19.96
C ALA A 420 -1.25 -2.39 19.77
N LEU A 421 -0.33 -1.70 20.47
CA LEU A 421 1.10 -2.05 20.48
C LEU A 421 1.37 -3.41 21.13
N ALA A 422 0.67 -3.73 22.23
CA ALA A 422 0.80 -5.03 22.91
C ALA A 422 0.23 -6.19 22.07
N ALA A 423 -0.81 -5.94 21.29
CA ALA A 423 -1.29 -6.88 20.28
C ALA A 423 -0.34 -6.99 19.09
N GLY A 424 0.20 -5.86 18.62
CA GLY A 424 1.12 -5.79 17.49
C GLY A 424 2.45 -6.51 17.71
N SER A 425 2.89 -6.71 18.96
CA SER A 425 4.06 -7.53 19.26
C SER A 425 3.87 -9.02 19.00
N ARG A 426 2.64 -9.46 18.69
CA ARG A 426 2.29 -10.85 18.32
C ARG A 426 2.13 -11.07 16.81
N VAL A 427 2.48 -10.07 16.00
CA VAL A 427 2.43 -10.20 14.53
C VAL A 427 3.44 -11.25 14.08
N HIS A 428 2.97 -12.23 13.31
CA HIS A 428 3.80 -13.25 12.68
C HIS A 428 4.17 -12.77 11.27
N VAL A 429 5.42 -12.99 10.87
CA VAL A 429 5.90 -12.63 9.53
C VAL A 429 6.13 -13.92 8.76
N GLY A 430 5.61 -13.99 7.53
CA GLY A 430 5.73 -15.18 6.71
C GLY A 430 4.69 -15.23 5.60
N ASP A 431 4.98 -16.03 4.58
CA ASP A 431 4.08 -16.30 3.47
C ASP A 431 3.76 -17.79 3.37
N GLN A 432 2.58 -18.09 2.84
CA GLN A 432 2.11 -19.44 2.53
C GLN A 432 1.87 -19.52 1.03
N PHE A 433 2.54 -20.47 0.37
CA PHE A 433 2.54 -20.52 -1.08
C PHE A 433 1.14 -20.78 -1.68
N ILE A 434 0.42 -21.79 -1.16
CA ILE A 434 -0.95 -22.09 -1.60
C ILE A 434 -2.01 -21.17 -0.96
N GLY A 435 -1.62 -20.44 0.09
CA GLY A 435 -2.49 -19.53 0.87
C GLY A 435 -3.04 -18.35 0.07
N VAL A 436 -2.48 -18.09 -1.13
CA VAL A 436 -2.99 -17.10 -2.10
C VAL A 436 -4.42 -17.42 -2.53
N PHE A 437 -4.80 -18.71 -2.56
CA PHE A 437 -6.13 -19.16 -2.95
C PHE A 437 -7.02 -19.45 -1.74
N GLU A 438 -8.33 -19.21 -1.89
CA GLU A 438 -9.30 -19.57 -0.86
C GLU A 438 -9.35 -21.10 -0.63
N PRO A 439 -9.68 -21.57 0.59
CA PRO A 439 -9.75 -23.01 0.90
C PRO A 439 -10.68 -23.84 -0.01
N GLY A 440 -11.69 -23.21 -0.62
CA GLY A 440 -12.60 -23.88 -1.55
C GLY A 440 -12.13 -23.92 -3.01
N ALA A 441 -11.04 -23.24 -3.36
CA ALA A 441 -10.54 -23.19 -4.74
C ALA A 441 -10.03 -24.57 -5.17
N ARG A 442 -10.45 -25.04 -6.36
CA ARG A 442 -10.08 -26.37 -6.88
C ARG A 442 -8.58 -26.62 -6.86
N VAL A 443 -7.78 -25.63 -7.27
CA VAL A 443 -6.32 -25.75 -7.30
C VAL A 443 -5.70 -25.97 -5.91
N ARG A 444 -6.27 -25.35 -4.87
CA ARG A 444 -5.83 -25.54 -3.48
C ARG A 444 -6.28 -26.89 -2.93
N VAL A 445 -7.52 -27.28 -3.19
CA VAL A 445 -8.04 -28.60 -2.80
C VAL A 445 -7.22 -29.72 -3.44
N ASP A 446 -6.92 -29.62 -4.74
CA ASP A 446 -6.13 -30.61 -5.46
C ASP A 446 -4.68 -30.65 -4.95
N TYR A 447 -4.08 -29.48 -4.67
CA TYR A 447 -2.76 -29.40 -4.05
C TYR A 447 -2.72 -30.07 -2.66
N GLU A 448 -3.62 -29.69 -1.74
CA GLU A 448 -3.67 -30.23 -0.38
C GLU A 448 -3.96 -31.74 -0.38
N ALA A 449 -4.87 -32.21 -1.24
CA ALA A 449 -5.18 -33.62 -1.40
C ALA A 449 -4.00 -34.41 -1.98
N ALA A 450 -3.32 -33.88 -2.98
CA ALA A 450 -2.12 -34.47 -3.58
C ALA A 450 -0.96 -34.53 -2.57
N ASN A 451 -0.75 -33.45 -1.81
CA ASN A 451 0.27 -33.36 -0.77
C ASN A 451 0.07 -34.43 0.31
N ALA A 452 -1.16 -34.55 0.82
CA ALA A 452 -1.50 -35.55 1.83
C ALA A 452 -1.41 -36.99 1.30
N ALA A 453 -1.75 -37.21 0.02
CA ALA A 453 -1.82 -38.55 -0.57
C ALA A 453 -0.45 -39.13 -0.95
N LEU A 454 0.48 -38.31 -1.45
CA LEU A 454 1.84 -38.74 -1.83
C LEU A 454 2.87 -38.51 -0.72
N GLY A 455 2.44 -37.94 0.41
CA GLY A 455 3.34 -37.54 1.48
C GLY A 455 4.26 -36.40 1.05
N GLY A 456 3.84 -35.47 0.21
CA GLY A 456 4.66 -34.36 -0.27
C GLY A 456 4.53 -34.10 -1.77
N VAL A 457 4.27 -32.85 -2.17
CA VAL A 457 4.21 -32.43 -3.59
C VAL A 457 5.07 -31.21 -3.93
N THR A 458 5.68 -30.56 -2.93
CA THR A 458 6.52 -29.38 -3.13
C THR A 458 7.92 -29.78 -3.57
N PRO A 459 8.34 -29.54 -4.82
CA PRO A 459 9.65 -29.96 -5.30
C PRO A 459 10.77 -29.11 -4.69
N MET A 460 11.86 -29.78 -4.32
CA MET A 460 13.10 -29.16 -3.88
C MET A 460 14.27 -29.96 -4.44
N ASN A 461 15.32 -29.29 -4.88
CA ASN A 461 16.49 -29.94 -5.45
C ASN A 461 17.76 -29.57 -4.69
N ILE A 462 18.66 -30.52 -4.54
CA ILE A 462 20.01 -30.30 -4.03
C ILE A 462 20.96 -30.61 -5.18
N LEU A 463 21.61 -29.58 -5.71
CA LEU A 463 22.72 -29.73 -6.66
C LEU A 463 23.96 -30.16 -5.90
N ILE A 464 24.65 -31.19 -6.38
CA ILE A 464 25.93 -31.65 -5.83
C ILE A 464 26.96 -31.63 -6.93
N ASP A 465 28.01 -30.83 -6.75
CA ASP A 465 29.09 -30.63 -7.70
C ASP A 465 30.42 -31.08 -7.10
N GLY A 466 31.13 -31.97 -7.80
CA GLY A 466 32.47 -32.42 -7.44
C GLY A 466 33.59 -31.60 -8.11
N TYR A 467 33.27 -30.67 -9.01
CA TYR A 467 34.19 -29.83 -9.79
C TYR A 467 35.32 -30.55 -10.56
N ALA A 468 35.27 -31.87 -10.63
CA ALA A 468 36.18 -32.71 -11.38
C ALA A 468 35.39 -33.83 -12.08
N SER A 469 35.80 -34.16 -13.31
CA SER A 469 35.14 -35.18 -14.12
C SER A 469 35.28 -36.56 -13.49
N ASN A 470 34.26 -37.41 -13.66
CA ASN A 470 34.17 -38.76 -13.12
C ASN A 470 34.19 -38.91 -11.59
N VAL A 471 34.16 -37.83 -10.80
CA VAL A 471 34.10 -37.91 -9.32
C VAL A 471 32.96 -38.79 -8.83
N LEU A 472 31.81 -38.76 -9.51
CA LEU A 472 30.63 -39.56 -9.13
C LEU A 472 30.74 -41.05 -9.48
N SER A 473 31.89 -41.48 -10.00
CA SER A 473 32.21 -42.90 -10.19
C SER A 473 32.89 -43.51 -8.96
N ASP A 474 33.36 -42.68 -8.02
CA ASP A 474 34.02 -43.12 -6.78
C ASP A 474 32.99 -43.71 -5.79
N PRO A 475 33.16 -44.97 -5.32
CA PRO A 475 32.31 -45.59 -4.31
C PRO A 475 32.17 -44.77 -3.02
N ASP A 476 33.23 -44.10 -2.58
CA ASP A 476 33.20 -43.31 -1.34
C ASP A 476 32.30 -42.08 -1.48
N MET A 477 32.32 -41.46 -2.66
CA MET A 477 31.45 -40.34 -3.00
C MET A 477 29.99 -40.79 -3.08
N VAL A 478 29.71 -41.89 -3.78
CA VAL A 478 28.36 -42.47 -3.86
C VAL A 478 27.83 -42.88 -2.49
N ALA A 479 28.67 -43.45 -1.63
CA ALA A 479 28.30 -43.79 -0.26
C ALA A 479 28.02 -42.55 0.61
N ALA A 480 28.72 -41.44 0.38
CA ALA A 480 28.43 -40.17 1.05
C ALA A 480 27.06 -39.60 0.63
N LEU A 481 26.75 -39.65 -0.67
CA LEU A 481 25.42 -39.29 -1.19
C LEU A 481 24.33 -40.16 -0.59
N ASP A 482 24.59 -41.45 -0.43
CA ASP A 482 23.64 -42.39 0.13
C ASP A 482 23.31 -42.09 1.60
N ARG A 483 24.35 -41.81 2.41
CA ARG A 483 24.16 -41.38 3.81
C ARG A 483 23.33 -40.09 3.92
N LEU A 484 23.55 -39.13 3.02
CA LEU A 484 22.76 -37.90 2.96
C LEU A 484 21.30 -38.21 2.63
N GLN A 485 21.03 -39.05 1.63
CA GLN A 485 19.66 -39.45 1.28
C GLN A 485 18.94 -40.18 2.42
N ASP A 486 19.62 -41.10 3.10
CA ASP A 486 19.04 -41.82 4.24
C ASP A 486 18.76 -40.91 5.44
N TRP A 487 19.57 -39.86 5.62
CA TRP A 487 19.26 -38.81 6.60
C TRP A 487 18.05 -37.99 6.17
N LEU A 488 17.98 -37.58 4.90
CA LEU A 488 16.86 -36.81 4.34
C LEU A 488 15.52 -37.56 4.47
N ARG A 489 15.49 -38.86 4.17
CA ARG A 489 14.28 -39.71 4.29
C ARG A 489 13.73 -39.84 5.71
N LYS A 490 14.54 -39.55 6.73
CA LYS A 490 14.13 -39.63 8.14
C LYS A 490 13.54 -38.32 8.66
N GLN A 491 13.63 -37.24 7.88
CA GLN A 491 13.10 -35.94 8.30
C GLN A 491 11.59 -35.90 8.09
N PRO A 492 10.80 -35.39 9.06
CA PRO A 492 9.35 -35.34 8.95
C PRO A 492 8.84 -34.41 7.84
N GLU A 493 9.64 -33.42 7.45
CA GLU A 493 9.33 -32.45 6.39
C GLU A 493 9.55 -33.03 4.98
N VAL A 494 10.21 -34.20 4.87
CA VAL A 494 10.61 -34.81 3.60
C VAL A 494 9.75 -36.04 3.32
N GLY A 495 8.99 -35.95 2.23
CA GLY A 495 8.14 -37.02 1.75
C GLY A 495 8.84 -38.08 0.93
N ALA A 496 9.63 -37.61 -0.02
CA ALA A 496 10.24 -38.45 -1.03
C ALA A 496 11.64 -37.93 -1.35
N VAL A 497 12.59 -38.84 -1.56
CA VAL A 497 13.98 -38.54 -1.92
C VAL A 497 14.41 -39.49 -3.02
N VAL A 498 14.92 -38.94 -4.11
CA VAL A 498 15.56 -39.71 -5.19
C VAL A 498 16.85 -39.03 -5.62
N GLY A 499 17.89 -39.84 -5.79
CA GLY A 499 19.20 -39.40 -6.25
C GLY A 499 19.96 -40.54 -6.93
N LEU A 500 21.20 -40.23 -7.34
CA LEU A 500 22.07 -41.19 -8.05
C LEU A 500 22.20 -42.56 -7.35
N PRO A 501 22.40 -42.68 -6.03
CA PRO A 501 22.52 -43.99 -5.38
C PRO A 501 21.30 -44.90 -5.60
N ASP A 502 20.09 -44.35 -5.72
CA ASP A 502 18.88 -45.14 -5.98
C ASP A 502 18.84 -45.69 -7.40
N HIS A 503 19.24 -44.87 -8.38
CA HIS A 503 19.43 -45.33 -9.75
C HIS A 503 20.48 -46.44 -9.82
N LEU A 504 21.61 -46.29 -9.11
CA LEU A 504 22.65 -47.30 -9.07
C LEU A 504 22.18 -48.60 -8.42
N ARG A 505 21.38 -48.56 -7.35
CA ARG A 505 20.79 -49.78 -6.75
C ARG A 505 19.94 -50.55 -7.75
N VAL A 506 19.03 -49.84 -8.45
CA VAL A 506 18.15 -50.44 -9.44
C VAL A 506 18.97 -51.00 -10.61
N LEU A 507 19.93 -50.25 -11.13
CA LEU A 507 20.81 -50.73 -12.21
C LEU A 507 21.70 -51.91 -11.78
N ASN A 508 22.24 -51.89 -10.56
CA ASN A 508 23.09 -52.96 -10.02
C ASN A 508 22.29 -54.27 -9.82
N GLN A 509 21.08 -54.18 -9.29
CA GLN A 509 20.19 -55.33 -9.17
C GLN A 509 19.84 -55.92 -10.54
N THR A 510 19.52 -55.05 -11.51
CA THR A 510 18.92 -55.46 -12.78
C THR A 510 19.96 -55.94 -13.79
N LEU A 511 21.05 -55.17 -13.95
CA LEU A 511 22.12 -55.49 -14.90
C LEU A 511 23.12 -56.49 -14.33
N MET A 512 23.43 -56.40 -13.03
CA MET A 512 24.51 -57.19 -12.41
C MET A 512 24.01 -58.35 -11.52
N ASN A 513 22.69 -58.54 -11.40
CA ASN A 513 22.08 -59.56 -10.54
C ASN A 513 22.50 -59.44 -9.06
N ALA A 514 22.78 -58.23 -8.60
CA ALA A 514 23.13 -57.98 -7.21
C ALA A 514 21.89 -58.12 -6.29
N PRO A 515 22.06 -58.42 -5.00
CA PRO A 515 20.95 -58.43 -4.05
C PRO A 515 20.21 -57.09 -4.04
N THR A 516 18.89 -57.13 -3.84
CA THR A 516 18.02 -55.95 -3.83
C THR A 516 18.54 -54.88 -2.86
N GLY A 517 18.64 -53.64 -3.32
CA GLY A 517 19.04 -52.50 -2.50
C GLY A 517 20.54 -52.32 -2.28
N THR A 518 21.39 -53.18 -2.86
CA THR A 518 22.86 -53.09 -2.70
C THR A 518 23.50 -52.08 -3.66
N LEU A 519 24.43 -51.27 -3.12
CA LEU A 519 25.26 -50.37 -3.90
C LEU A 519 26.51 -51.09 -4.45
N PRO A 520 27.03 -50.68 -5.62
CA PRO A 520 28.27 -51.19 -6.17
C PRO A 520 29.50 -50.72 -5.36
N GLU A 521 30.36 -51.66 -4.95
CA GLU A 521 31.55 -51.38 -4.13
C GLU A 521 32.81 -51.02 -4.95
N GLN A 522 32.79 -51.26 -6.27
CA GLN A 522 33.93 -51.05 -7.17
C GLN A 522 33.66 -49.90 -8.13
N GLN A 523 34.62 -48.99 -8.29
CA GLN A 523 34.55 -47.87 -9.23
C GLN A 523 34.22 -48.33 -10.66
N THR A 524 34.92 -49.36 -11.15
CA THR A 524 34.70 -49.92 -12.50
C THR A 524 33.27 -50.41 -12.70
N ARG A 525 32.62 -50.91 -11.64
CA ARG A 525 31.21 -51.32 -11.67
C ARG A 525 30.29 -50.10 -11.78
N ILE A 526 30.55 -49.03 -11.03
CA ILE A 526 29.78 -47.77 -11.13
C ILE A 526 29.89 -47.20 -12.54
N GLU A 527 31.09 -47.13 -13.11
CA GLU A 527 31.32 -46.62 -14.46
C GLU A 527 30.57 -47.42 -15.53
N GLN A 528 30.55 -48.75 -15.40
CA GLN A 528 29.78 -49.64 -16.27
C GLN A 528 28.28 -49.41 -16.14
N LEU A 529 27.74 -49.31 -14.92
CA LEU A 529 26.32 -49.05 -14.70
C LEU A 529 25.89 -47.70 -15.26
N LEU A 530 26.72 -46.65 -15.06
CA LEU A 530 26.46 -45.33 -15.61
C LEU A 530 26.57 -45.28 -17.14
N PHE A 531 27.37 -46.16 -17.74
CA PHE A 531 27.52 -46.24 -19.20
C PHE A 531 26.37 -47.04 -19.83
N PHE A 532 26.07 -48.23 -19.32
CA PHE A 532 25.01 -49.10 -19.85
C PHE A 532 23.61 -48.64 -19.46
N GLY A 533 23.47 -47.94 -18.33
CA GLY A 533 22.22 -47.36 -17.84
C GLY A 533 21.90 -45.98 -18.42
N ASP A 534 22.63 -45.52 -19.44
CA ASP A 534 22.45 -44.22 -20.10
C ASP A 534 21.05 -44.10 -20.72
N SER A 535 20.13 -43.63 -19.88
CA SER A 535 18.73 -43.40 -20.16
C SER A 535 18.41 -41.94 -19.94
N ASN A 536 17.32 -41.45 -20.54
CA ASN A 536 16.87 -40.07 -20.31
C ASN A 536 16.68 -39.78 -18.81
N ALA A 537 16.20 -40.76 -18.03
CA ALA A 537 16.04 -40.64 -16.58
C ALA A 537 17.40 -40.47 -15.85
N LEU A 538 18.44 -41.20 -16.27
CA LEU A 538 19.78 -41.06 -15.67
C LEU A 538 20.47 -39.75 -16.10
N ARG A 539 20.30 -39.31 -17.36
CA ARG A 539 20.80 -38.02 -17.84
C ARG A 539 20.14 -36.82 -17.15
N ALA A 540 18.90 -36.98 -16.71
CA ALA A 540 18.21 -35.99 -15.89
C ALA A 540 18.69 -35.97 -14.42
N MET A 541 19.56 -36.91 -14.02
CA MET A 541 20.08 -37.05 -12.66
C MET A 541 21.58 -36.74 -12.56
N VAL A 542 22.38 -37.23 -13.51
CA VAL A 542 23.84 -37.06 -13.56
C VAL A 542 24.23 -36.45 -14.90
N ASN A 543 25.14 -35.49 -14.86
CA ASN A 543 25.64 -34.83 -16.07
C ASN A 543 26.59 -35.74 -16.87
N ALA A 544 26.81 -35.40 -18.14
CA ALA A 544 27.54 -36.27 -19.08
C ALA A 544 28.98 -36.61 -18.64
N ASP A 545 29.67 -35.67 -17.99
CA ASP A 545 31.04 -35.85 -17.49
C ASP A 545 31.10 -36.39 -16.05
N ARG A 546 29.95 -36.72 -15.46
CA ARG A 546 29.81 -37.32 -14.11
C ARG A 546 30.51 -36.50 -13.02
N SER A 547 30.59 -35.19 -13.20
CA SER A 547 31.12 -34.24 -12.22
C SER A 547 30.04 -33.72 -11.27
N ALA A 548 28.78 -33.75 -11.69
CA ALA A 548 27.66 -33.25 -10.89
C ALA A 548 26.41 -34.14 -10.98
N THR A 549 25.70 -34.20 -9.87
CA THR A 549 24.40 -34.88 -9.73
C THR A 549 23.43 -33.97 -9.02
N GLN A 550 22.15 -34.30 -9.06
CA GLN A 550 21.16 -33.70 -8.18
C GLN A 550 20.58 -34.75 -7.22
N ILE A 551 19.98 -34.29 -6.12
CA ILE A 551 19.04 -35.06 -5.30
C ILE A 551 17.73 -34.31 -5.36
N ARG A 552 16.66 -35.00 -5.77
CA ARG A 552 15.31 -34.44 -5.83
C ARG A 552 14.54 -34.85 -4.59
N LEU A 553 13.88 -33.88 -3.97
CA LEU A 553 13.05 -34.04 -2.79
C LEU A 553 11.64 -33.55 -3.08
N ARG A 554 10.67 -34.15 -2.39
CA ARG A 554 9.34 -33.56 -2.22
C ARG A 554 9.13 -33.25 -0.74
N LEU A 555 8.85 -31.99 -0.44
CA LEU A 555 8.52 -31.55 0.91
C LEU A 555 7.02 -31.73 1.18
N THR A 556 6.70 -32.07 2.42
CA THR A 556 5.33 -32.11 2.97
C THR A 556 4.86 -30.72 3.40
N VAL A 557 5.81 -29.85 3.73
CA VAL A 557 5.60 -28.50 4.24
C VAL A 557 5.62 -27.47 3.10
N ASP A 558 4.81 -26.44 3.24
CA ASP A 558 4.68 -25.33 2.29
C ASP A 558 4.71 -23.95 2.95
N GLU A 559 4.79 -23.90 4.28
CA GLU A 559 5.03 -22.68 5.03
C GLU A 559 6.51 -22.31 5.03
N THR A 560 6.79 -21.03 4.76
CA THR A 560 8.17 -20.50 4.74
C THR A 560 8.93 -20.75 6.04
N VAL A 561 8.25 -20.68 7.19
CA VAL A 561 8.84 -20.90 8.53
C VAL A 561 9.28 -22.36 8.71
N GLU A 562 8.47 -23.32 8.27
CA GLU A 562 8.78 -24.75 8.37
C GLU A 562 9.91 -25.14 7.41
N VAL A 563 9.88 -24.59 6.19
CA VAL A 563 10.97 -24.77 5.21
C VAL A 563 12.28 -24.19 5.74
N ASP A 564 12.27 -23.01 6.37
CA ASP A 564 13.49 -22.43 6.95
C ASP A 564 14.07 -23.31 8.06
N ALA A 565 13.21 -23.79 8.97
CA ALA A 565 13.62 -24.71 10.03
C ALA A 565 14.29 -25.98 9.47
N PHE A 566 13.73 -26.54 8.40
CA PHE A 566 14.33 -27.67 7.68
C PHE A 566 15.69 -27.31 7.05
N LEU A 567 15.80 -26.17 6.37
CA LEU A 567 17.04 -25.71 5.74
C LEU A 567 18.17 -25.50 6.76
N GLN A 568 17.83 -24.99 7.95
CA GLN A 568 18.79 -24.83 9.06
C GLN A 568 19.33 -26.19 9.55
N HIS A 569 18.49 -27.23 9.60
CA HIS A 569 18.92 -28.59 9.94
C HIS A 569 19.69 -29.29 8.81
N LEU A 570 19.38 -28.97 7.55
CA LEU A 570 20.03 -29.53 6.37
C LEU A 570 21.46 -29.00 6.18
N LYS A 571 21.69 -27.71 6.43
CA LYS A 571 22.96 -27.03 6.16
C LYS A 571 24.21 -27.71 6.77
N PRO A 572 24.21 -28.16 8.05
CA PRO A 572 25.34 -28.90 8.61
C PRO A 572 25.64 -30.23 7.88
N GLN A 573 24.61 -30.93 7.40
CA GLN A 573 24.78 -32.19 6.67
C GLN A 573 25.39 -31.96 5.29
N LEU A 574 25.00 -30.86 4.63
CA LEU A 574 25.59 -30.46 3.34
C LEU A 574 27.07 -30.09 3.48
N LEU A 575 27.43 -29.40 4.58
CA LEU A 575 28.83 -29.04 4.87
C LEU A 575 29.70 -30.25 5.31
N ALA A 576 29.08 -31.34 5.75
CA ALA A 576 29.76 -32.56 6.17
C ALA A 576 30.09 -33.51 5.01
N LEU A 577 29.69 -33.18 3.77
CA LEU A 577 30.05 -33.96 2.59
C LEU A 577 31.58 -33.98 2.37
N PRO A 578 32.16 -35.11 1.96
CA PRO A 578 33.59 -35.21 1.71
C PRO A 578 34.01 -34.35 0.52
N GLN A 579 35.19 -33.72 0.60
CA GLN A 579 35.76 -33.04 -0.56
C GLN A 579 36.01 -34.04 -1.70
N PRO A 580 35.78 -33.68 -2.98
CA PRO A 580 35.51 -32.33 -3.48
C PRO A 580 34.01 -31.97 -3.61
N LEU A 581 33.09 -32.74 -3.02
CA LEU A 581 31.65 -32.51 -3.17
C LEU A 581 31.22 -31.20 -2.50
N VAL A 582 30.49 -30.37 -3.24
CA VAL A 582 29.85 -29.15 -2.76
C VAL A 582 28.37 -29.22 -3.09
N ALA A 583 27.53 -29.08 -2.07
CA ALA A 583 26.08 -29.07 -2.25
C ALA A 583 25.52 -27.65 -2.23
N LYS A 584 24.54 -27.39 -3.10
CA LYS A 584 23.73 -26.17 -3.15
C LYS A 584 22.26 -26.56 -3.24
N VAL A 585 21.39 -25.72 -2.70
CA VAL A 585 19.96 -26.00 -2.63
C VAL A 585 19.20 -25.09 -3.60
N ALA A 586 18.12 -25.62 -4.20
CA ALA A 586 17.25 -24.90 -5.13
C ALA A 586 15.79 -25.38 -5.01
N GLY A 587 14.88 -24.59 -5.57
CA GLY A 587 13.43 -24.85 -5.61
C GLY A 587 12.63 -23.60 -5.24
N GLU A 588 11.40 -23.50 -5.78
CA GLU A 588 10.56 -22.31 -5.57
C GLU A 588 10.30 -22.03 -4.08
N ALA A 589 10.05 -23.06 -3.27
CA ALA A 589 9.87 -22.91 -1.82
C ALA A 589 11.12 -22.33 -1.13
N VAL A 590 12.32 -22.75 -1.55
CA VAL A 590 13.60 -22.27 -1.00
C VAL A 590 13.82 -20.82 -1.40
N LEU A 591 13.53 -20.44 -2.64
CA LEU A 591 13.63 -19.06 -3.13
C LEU A 591 12.78 -18.09 -2.31
N VAL A 592 11.53 -18.47 -2.04
CA VAL A 592 10.61 -17.66 -1.22
C VAL A 592 11.11 -17.58 0.21
N THR A 593 11.52 -18.70 0.81
CA THR A 593 12.02 -18.75 2.18
C THR A 593 13.29 -17.89 2.36
N GLU A 594 14.29 -18.01 1.48
CA GLU A 594 15.51 -17.19 1.56
C GLU A 594 15.22 -15.68 1.38
N SER A 595 14.09 -15.32 0.79
CA SER A 595 13.66 -13.93 0.66
C SER A 595 13.06 -13.35 1.94
N VAL A 596 12.54 -14.17 2.86
CA VAL A 596 11.70 -13.71 4.00
C VAL A 596 12.44 -12.69 4.87
N ASP A 597 13.69 -12.96 5.25
CA ASP A 597 14.45 -12.06 6.14
C ASP A 597 14.69 -10.68 5.51
N VAL A 598 15.09 -10.67 4.23
CA VAL A 598 15.36 -9.45 3.48
C VAL A 598 14.07 -8.66 3.27
N VAL A 599 12.98 -9.36 2.95
CA VAL A 599 11.64 -8.79 2.78
C VAL A 599 11.13 -8.19 4.09
N THR A 600 11.26 -8.89 5.21
CA THR A 600 10.81 -8.44 6.54
C THR A 600 11.51 -7.14 6.94
N ALA A 601 12.84 -7.11 6.83
CA ALA A 601 13.61 -5.91 7.14
C ALA A 601 13.23 -4.75 6.20
N GLY A 602 13.09 -5.03 4.90
CA GLY A 602 12.69 -4.03 3.90
C GLY A 602 11.28 -3.46 4.14
N GLN A 603 10.33 -4.30 4.54
CA GLN A 603 8.96 -3.88 4.86
C GLN A 603 8.95 -2.94 6.06
N LEU A 604 9.60 -3.31 7.17
CA LEU A 604 9.65 -2.47 8.36
C LEU A 604 10.33 -1.11 8.06
N GLN A 605 11.42 -1.13 7.29
CA GLN A 605 12.09 0.09 6.83
C GLN A 605 11.18 0.97 5.98
N SER A 606 10.37 0.39 5.08
CA SER A 606 9.45 1.15 4.24
C SER A 606 8.36 1.87 5.05
N ILE A 607 7.81 1.23 6.09
CA ILE A 607 6.79 1.81 6.97
C ILE A 607 7.38 2.94 7.81
N VAL A 608 8.55 2.72 8.42
CA VAL A 608 9.25 3.75 9.20
C VAL A 608 9.61 4.94 8.32
N LEU A 609 10.09 4.69 7.10
CA LEU A 609 10.37 5.76 6.15
C LEU A 609 9.09 6.52 5.77
N ALA A 610 7.99 5.83 5.47
CA ALA A 610 6.72 6.48 5.14
C ALA A 610 6.26 7.42 6.26
N LEU A 611 6.33 6.97 7.52
CA LEU A 611 6.06 7.80 8.71
C LEU A 611 7.00 9.01 8.80
N LEU A 612 8.31 8.83 8.57
CA LEU A 612 9.28 9.92 8.60
C LEU A 612 9.05 10.94 7.48
N LEU A 613 8.73 10.49 6.26
CA LEU A 613 8.45 11.36 5.12
C LEU A 613 7.15 12.13 5.32
N ILE A 614 6.13 11.50 5.89
CA ILE A 614 4.89 12.17 6.27
C ILE A 614 5.12 13.19 7.37
N TYR A 615 5.87 12.83 8.42
CA TYR A 615 6.29 13.78 9.45
C TYR A 615 7.03 14.97 8.85
N ALA A 616 7.97 14.73 7.92
CA ALA A 616 8.70 15.79 7.24
C ALA A 616 7.76 16.68 6.40
N CYS A 617 6.78 16.09 5.70
CA CYS A 617 5.79 16.83 4.93
C CYS A 617 4.91 17.72 5.82
N LEU A 618 4.39 17.17 6.93
CA LEU A 618 3.60 17.92 7.91
C LEU A 618 4.44 19.01 8.58
N ALA A 619 5.67 18.70 9.00
CA ALA A 619 6.59 19.67 9.60
C ALA A 619 6.91 20.82 8.63
N LEU A 620 7.09 20.53 7.35
CA LEU A 620 7.31 21.52 6.29
C LEU A 620 6.06 22.38 6.07
N GLN A 621 4.89 21.74 5.94
CA GLN A 621 3.61 22.41 5.72
C GLN A 621 3.26 23.40 6.84
N PHE A 622 3.51 23.02 8.10
CA PHE A 622 3.30 23.87 9.26
C PHE A 622 4.52 24.74 9.62
N ALA A 623 5.64 24.62 8.88
CA ALA A 623 6.94 25.23 9.20
C ALA A 623 7.35 25.14 10.68
N SER A 624 7.00 24.01 11.30
CA SER A 624 7.19 23.77 12.72
C SER A 624 7.31 22.27 12.97
N PHE A 625 8.49 21.83 13.38
CA PHE A 625 8.77 20.45 13.77
C PHE A 625 7.85 19.98 14.91
N LYS A 626 7.55 20.86 15.87
CA LYS A 626 6.67 20.54 16.99
C LYS A 626 5.24 20.27 16.53
N ILE A 627 4.72 21.11 15.63
CA ILE A 627 3.35 20.96 15.11
C ILE A 627 3.28 19.75 14.18
N GLY A 628 4.31 19.53 13.35
CA GLY A 628 4.41 18.33 12.52
C GLY A 628 4.37 17.05 13.37
N LEU A 629 5.13 17.00 14.48
CA LEU A 629 5.15 15.83 15.37
C LEU A 629 3.78 15.62 16.02
N MET A 630 3.16 16.70 16.49
CA MET A 630 1.80 16.67 17.05
C MET A 630 0.74 16.20 16.05
N ALA A 631 0.86 16.59 14.78
CA ALA A 631 -0.04 16.17 13.71
C ALA A 631 0.20 14.71 13.27
N THR A 632 1.37 14.14 13.53
CA THR A 632 1.70 12.74 13.20
C THR A 632 1.20 11.76 14.26
N LEU A 633 0.95 12.20 15.50
CA LEU A 633 0.51 11.35 16.61
C LEU A 633 -0.83 10.62 16.35
N PRO A 634 -1.90 11.27 15.82
CA PRO A 634 -3.11 10.56 15.43
C PRO A 634 -2.84 9.47 14.39
N THR A 635 -1.98 9.75 13.41
CA THR A 635 -1.56 8.78 12.39
C THR A 635 -0.81 7.59 13.00
N LEU A 636 0.05 7.82 14.00
CA LEU A 636 0.73 6.74 14.72
C LEU A 636 -0.25 5.82 15.46
N LEU A 637 -1.33 6.36 16.03
CA LEU A 637 -2.37 5.54 16.66
C LEU A 637 -3.10 4.67 15.63
N GLN A 638 -3.42 5.22 14.46
CA GLN A 638 -3.99 4.44 13.35
C GLN A 638 -3.06 3.29 12.95
N THR A 639 -1.77 3.57 12.74
CA THR A 639 -0.77 2.54 12.42
C THR A 639 -0.69 1.47 13.49
N ALA A 640 -0.72 1.85 14.77
CA ALA A 640 -0.75 0.90 15.86
C ALA A 640 -2.01 0.02 15.82
N ILE A 641 -3.19 0.59 15.53
CA ILE A 641 -4.46 -0.15 15.40
C ILE A 641 -4.36 -1.18 14.26
N TYR A 642 -3.74 -0.85 13.14
CA TYR A 642 -3.51 -1.78 12.04
C TYR A 642 -2.68 -3.00 12.48
N PHE A 643 -1.49 -2.78 13.05
CA PHE A 643 -0.63 -3.87 13.52
C PHE A 643 -1.24 -4.65 14.69
N GLY A 644 -1.98 -3.98 15.57
CA GLY A 644 -2.75 -4.63 16.62
C GLY A 644 -3.85 -5.54 16.04
N GLY A 645 -4.51 -5.12 14.96
CA GLY A 645 -5.47 -5.92 14.22
C GLY A 645 -4.85 -7.17 13.60
N LEU A 646 -3.67 -7.05 12.98
CA LEU A 646 -2.91 -8.21 12.48
C LEU A 646 -2.56 -9.19 13.60
N GLY A 647 -2.00 -8.69 14.71
CA GLY A 647 -1.61 -9.52 15.85
C GLY A 647 -2.78 -10.22 16.57
N LEU A 648 -3.99 -9.65 16.53
CA LEU A 648 -5.19 -10.29 17.09
C LEU A 648 -5.87 -11.27 16.13
N SER A 649 -5.81 -11.01 14.82
CA SER A 649 -6.44 -11.85 13.80
C SER A 649 -5.59 -13.06 13.42
N GLY A 650 -4.28 -13.04 13.74
CA GLY A 650 -3.34 -14.09 13.33
C GLY A 650 -2.94 -14.01 11.85
N ILE A 651 -3.34 -12.95 11.15
CA ILE A 651 -2.94 -12.71 9.75
C ILE A 651 -1.45 -12.36 9.72
N THR A 652 -0.71 -13.02 8.83
CA THR A 652 0.73 -12.77 8.71
C THR A 652 1.03 -11.44 8.04
N LEU A 653 2.12 -10.82 8.47
CA LEU A 653 2.73 -9.71 7.75
C LEU A 653 3.49 -10.29 6.54
N ASN A 654 3.02 -9.99 5.33
CA ASN A 654 3.61 -10.38 4.07
C ASN A 654 3.68 -9.17 3.12
N ALA A 655 4.15 -9.38 1.89
CA ALA A 655 4.27 -8.31 0.91
C ALA A 655 2.94 -7.57 0.71
N THR A 656 1.85 -8.32 0.53
CA THR A 656 0.51 -7.75 0.27
C THR A 656 -0.04 -6.97 1.47
N THR A 657 0.02 -7.52 2.69
CA THR A 657 -0.50 -6.83 3.87
C THR A 657 0.31 -5.58 4.17
N SER A 658 1.65 -5.62 4.04
CA SER A 658 2.51 -4.44 4.26
C SER A 658 2.16 -3.21 3.39
N LEU A 659 1.65 -3.45 2.16
CA LEU A 659 1.21 -2.38 1.25
C LEU A 659 0.02 -1.61 1.80
N VAL A 660 -0.89 -2.29 2.52
CA VAL A 660 -2.12 -1.68 3.08
C VAL A 660 -1.75 -0.50 3.97
N GLU A 661 -0.81 -0.71 4.90
CA GLU A 661 -0.48 0.32 5.87
C GLU A 661 0.16 1.53 5.20
N CYS A 662 1.16 1.35 4.33
CA CYS A 662 1.80 2.48 3.64
C CYS A 662 0.81 3.26 2.76
N LEU A 663 -0.10 2.55 2.08
CA LEU A 663 -1.18 3.15 1.30
C LEU A 663 -2.12 3.97 2.18
N VAL A 664 -2.69 3.35 3.24
CA VAL A 664 -3.72 3.97 4.06
C VAL A 664 -3.15 5.11 4.92
N LEU A 665 -1.88 5.01 5.33
CA LEU A 665 -1.12 6.10 5.95
C LEU A 665 -1.11 7.35 5.03
N GLY A 666 -0.79 7.17 3.74
CA GLY A 666 -0.80 8.24 2.75
C GLY A 666 -2.20 8.81 2.44
N LEU A 667 -3.25 8.01 2.61
CA LEU A 667 -4.65 8.43 2.44
C LEU A 667 -5.24 9.11 3.69
N ALA A 668 -4.73 8.79 4.88
CA ALA A 668 -5.28 9.30 6.14
C ALA A 668 -4.76 10.67 6.54
N VAL A 669 -3.49 10.95 6.25
CA VAL A 669 -2.86 12.23 6.59
C VAL A 669 -3.54 13.42 5.92
N ASP A 670 -4.16 13.20 4.76
CA ASP A 670 -4.87 14.22 4.02
C ASP A 670 -5.99 14.89 4.83
N ASP A 671 -6.84 14.10 5.47
CA ASP A 671 -7.97 14.60 6.24
C ASP A 671 -7.51 15.43 7.45
N THR A 672 -6.43 14.99 8.09
CA THR A 672 -5.74 15.75 9.13
C THR A 672 -5.24 17.09 8.58
N ILE A 673 -4.65 17.15 7.38
CA ILE A 673 -4.20 18.41 6.75
C ILE A 673 -5.39 19.33 6.48
N HIS A 674 -6.48 18.82 5.89
CA HIS A 674 -7.68 19.59 5.61
C HIS A 674 -8.33 20.15 6.86
N TYR A 675 -8.42 19.34 7.93
CA TYR A 675 -8.89 19.74 9.23
C TYR A 675 -8.02 20.86 9.82
N LEU A 676 -6.70 20.63 9.90
CA LEU A 676 -5.75 21.57 10.50
C LEU A 676 -5.70 22.91 9.76
N ALA A 677 -5.79 22.90 8.42
CA ALA A 677 -5.82 24.11 7.62
C ALA A 677 -7.07 24.96 7.91
N ARG A 678 -8.24 24.33 8.09
CA ARG A 678 -9.48 25.03 8.46
C ARG A 678 -9.48 25.46 9.93
N PHE A 679 -9.00 24.60 10.82
CA PHE A 679 -8.85 24.88 12.25
C PHE A 679 -7.99 26.11 12.50
N ASN A 680 -6.84 26.21 11.85
CA ASN A 680 -5.94 27.35 11.98
C ASN A 680 -6.62 28.68 11.62
N ASN A 681 -7.42 28.72 10.55
CA ASN A 681 -8.16 29.92 10.16
C ASN A 681 -9.31 30.20 11.13
N ALA A 682 -10.12 29.19 11.45
CA ALA A 682 -11.29 29.34 12.30
C ALA A 682 -10.94 29.70 13.76
N ALA A 683 -9.84 29.15 14.30
CA ALA A 683 -9.37 29.45 15.65
C ALA A 683 -8.95 30.92 15.80
N ARG A 684 -8.40 31.52 14.74
CA ARG A 684 -8.08 32.95 14.69
C ARG A 684 -9.33 33.80 14.57
N ASP A 685 -10.19 33.50 13.59
CA ASP A 685 -11.42 34.25 13.34
C ASP A 685 -12.36 34.26 14.56
N LYS A 686 -12.34 33.20 15.37
CA LYS A 686 -13.16 33.07 16.59
C LYS A 686 -12.44 33.43 17.88
N ALA A 687 -11.16 33.81 17.82
CA ALA A 687 -10.29 34.05 18.98
C ALA A 687 -10.34 32.93 20.06
N SER A 688 -10.60 31.69 19.64
CA SER A 688 -10.83 30.55 20.53
C SER A 688 -10.55 29.25 19.79
N GLU A 689 -9.65 28.44 20.35
CA GLU A 689 -9.23 27.16 19.79
C GLU A 689 -10.36 26.13 19.89
N SER A 690 -11.09 26.08 21.00
CA SER A 690 -12.23 25.17 21.16
C SER A 690 -13.35 25.49 20.16
N ARG A 691 -13.73 26.76 19.99
CA ARG A 691 -14.73 27.16 18.99
C ARG A 691 -14.22 26.98 17.56
N GLY A 692 -12.93 27.24 17.33
CA GLY A 692 -12.25 26.98 16.06
C GLY A 692 -12.31 25.51 15.66
N ALA A 693 -12.11 24.58 16.62
CA ALA A 693 -12.20 23.14 16.41
C ALA A 693 -13.59 22.70 15.96
N VAL A 694 -14.65 23.23 16.58
CA VAL A 694 -16.05 22.93 16.20
C VAL A 694 -16.36 23.43 14.80
N VAL A 695 -15.96 24.67 14.47
CA VAL A 695 -16.20 25.28 13.15
C VAL A 695 -15.43 24.54 12.06
N ALA A 696 -14.19 24.15 12.33
CA ALA A 696 -13.38 23.37 11.40
C ALA A 696 -13.98 22.00 11.14
N LEU A 697 -14.42 21.29 12.19
CA LEU A 697 -15.08 20.00 12.06
C LEU A 697 -16.39 20.12 11.26
N ALA A 698 -17.18 21.17 11.48
CA ALA A 698 -18.40 21.42 10.69
C ALA A 698 -18.15 21.61 9.20
N ALA A 699 -17.03 22.22 8.83
CA ALA A 699 -16.65 22.39 7.43
C ALA A 699 -16.11 21.10 6.78
N VAL A 700 -15.46 20.23 7.56
CA VAL A 700 -14.66 19.11 7.05
C VAL A 700 -15.36 17.75 7.19
N LEU A 701 -16.29 17.58 8.15
CA LEU A 701 -16.90 16.28 8.44
C LEU A 701 -17.60 15.65 7.24
N ARG A 702 -18.41 16.43 6.50
CA ARG A 702 -19.14 15.93 5.33
C ARG A 702 -18.19 15.43 4.23
N PRO A 703 -17.28 16.24 3.68
CA PRO A 703 -16.39 15.77 2.61
C PRO A 703 -15.53 14.59 3.06
N VAL A 704 -14.95 14.63 4.26
CA VAL A 704 -14.09 13.56 4.79
C VAL A 704 -14.83 12.25 5.00
N THR A 705 -16.06 12.29 5.55
CA THR A 705 -16.85 11.07 5.74
C THR A 705 -17.23 10.44 4.40
N LEU A 706 -17.57 11.27 3.41
CA LEU A 706 -17.93 10.78 2.08
C LEU A 706 -16.74 10.16 1.35
N THR A 707 -15.56 10.78 1.43
CA THR A 707 -14.35 10.21 0.80
C THR A 707 -13.90 8.94 1.50
N LYS A 708 -13.90 8.87 2.84
CA LYS A 708 -13.59 7.64 3.56
C LYS A 708 -14.56 6.52 3.26
N ALA A 709 -15.86 6.83 3.13
CA ALA A 709 -16.86 5.85 2.72
C ALA A 709 -16.62 5.35 1.28
N VAL A 710 -16.31 6.24 0.33
CA VAL A 710 -15.95 5.87 -1.05
C VAL A 710 -14.72 4.97 -1.06
N LEU A 711 -13.66 5.36 -0.36
CA LEU A 711 -12.42 4.59 -0.31
C LEU A 711 -12.65 3.21 0.32
N ALA A 712 -13.30 3.16 1.49
CA ALA A 712 -13.58 1.90 2.18
C ALA A 712 -14.46 0.96 1.34
N LEU A 713 -15.56 1.48 0.76
CA LEU A 713 -16.43 0.69 -0.11
C LEU A 713 -15.70 0.20 -1.37
N GLY A 714 -14.82 1.02 -1.97
CA GLY A 714 -14.02 0.63 -3.13
C GLY A 714 -13.08 -0.55 -2.81
N PHE A 715 -12.41 -0.52 -1.65
CA PHE A 715 -11.57 -1.64 -1.22
C PHE A 715 -12.37 -2.86 -0.78
N LEU A 716 -13.58 -2.70 -0.20
CA LEU A 716 -14.45 -3.82 0.15
C LEU A 716 -14.90 -4.64 -1.06
N VAL A 717 -14.90 -4.08 -2.27
CA VAL A 717 -15.20 -4.86 -3.49
C VAL A 717 -14.18 -5.98 -3.71
N LEU A 718 -12.92 -5.81 -3.27
CA LEU A 718 -11.89 -6.84 -3.38
C LEU A 718 -12.23 -8.12 -2.60
N ILE A 719 -13.14 -8.06 -1.62
CA ILE A 719 -13.63 -9.24 -0.89
C ILE A 719 -14.37 -10.22 -1.81
N THR A 720 -14.87 -9.74 -2.95
CA THR A 720 -15.56 -10.60 -3.94
C THR A 720 -14.62 -11.26 -4.95
N GLY A 721 -13.30 -11.08 -4.82
CA GLY A 721 -12.30 -11.65 -5.72
C GLY A 721 -11.85 -13.06 -5.31
N ASP A 722 -11.26 -13.79 -6.27
CA ASP A 722 -10.81 -15.17 -6.08
C ASP A 722 -9.48 -15.30 -5.30
N LEU A 723 -8.71 -14.21 -5.20
CA LEU A 723 -7.40 -14.20 -4.55
C LEU A 723 -7.52 -13.79 -3.07
N HIS A 724 -7.31 -14.75 -2.17
CA HIS A 724 -7.47 -14.58 -0.73
C HIS A 724 -6.61 -13.44 -0.17
N ASN A 725 -5.35 -13.34 -0.61
CA ASN A 725 -4.46 -12.25 -0.19
C ASN A 725 -5.02 -10.86 -0.54
N GLN A 726 -5.81 -10.75 -1.61
CA GLN A 726 -6.44 -9.50 -2.03
C GLN A 726 -7.77 -9.24 -1.32
N VAL A 727 -8.51 -10.30 -0.98
CA VAL A 727 -9.67 -10.23 -0.07
C VAL A 727 -9.22 -9.67 1.29
N VAL A 728 -8.14 -10.23 1.85
CA VAL A 728 -7.53 -9.75 3.10
C VAL A 728 -7.05 -8.31 2.98
N PHE A 729 -6.38 -7.96 1.86
CA PHE A 729 -5.97 -6.58 1.56
C PHE A 729 -7.17 -5.62 1.60
N GLY A 730 -8.25 -5.94 0.89
CA GLY A 730 -9.44 -5.09 0.80
C GLY A 730 -10.13 -4.90 2.14
N TRP A 731 -10.27 -5.97 2.91
CA TRP A 731 -10.83 -5.93 4.26
C TRP A 731 -9.96 -5.09 5.21
N LEU A 732 -8.65 -5.33 5.25
CA LEU A 732 -7.71 -4.57 6.08
C LEU A 732 -7.67 -3.08 5.69
N ALA A 733 -7.66 -2.77 4.40
CA ALA A 733 -7.67 -1.40 3.91
C ALA A 733 -8.97 -0.67 4.30
N ALA A 734 -10.12 -1.33 4.18
CA ALA A 734 -11.39 -0.75 4.61
C ALA A 734 -11.44 -0.53 6.12
N LEU A 735 -11.01 -1.52 6.93
CA LEU A 735 -10.98 -1.42 8.38
C LEU A 735 -10.07 -0.27 8.85
N THR A 736 -8.88 -0.16 8.28
CA THR A 736 -7.92 0.90 8.61
C THR A 736 -8.40 2.28 8.18
N LEU A 737 -9.08 2.41 7.04
CA LEU A 737 -9.71 3.67 6.63
C LEU A 737 -10.85 4.09 7.57
N VAL A 738 -11.65 3.14 8.07
CA VAL A 738 -12.68 3.42 9.08
C VAL A 738 -12.04 3.82 10.41
N ALA A 739 -10.97 3.15 10.83
CA ALA A 739 -10.21 3.53 12.02
C ALA A 739 -9.60 4.93 11.87
N ALA A 740 -9.02 5.24 10.71
CA ALA A 740 -8.49 6.55 10.37
C ALA A 740 -9.58 7.63 10.48
N TRP A 741 -10.76 7.38 9.89
CA TRP A 741 -11.90 8.29 9.98
C TRP A 741 -12.34 8.55 11.44
N LEU A 742 -12.38 7.51 12.28
CA LEU A 742 -12.70 7.67 13.71
C LEU A 742 -11.64 8.52 14.44
N VAL A 743 -10.36 8.28 14.15
CA VAL A 743 -9.24 9.06 14.69
C VAL A 743 -9.37 10.53 14.26
N ASP A 744 -9.63 10.79 12.98
CA ASP A 744 -9.73 12.14 12.42
C ASP A 744 -10.95 12.92 12.92
N VAL A 745 -12.06 12.24 13.20
CA VAL A 745 -13.30 12.89 13.66
C VAL A 745 -13.35 13.07 15.17
N LEU A 746 -12.78 12.16 15.97
CA LEU A 746 -12.90 12.20 17.44
C LEU A 746 -11.60 12.64 18.12
N ILE A 747 -10.47 12.09 17.68
CA ILE A 747 -9.19 12.24 18.39
C ILE A 747 -8.46 13.49 17.91
N THR A 748 -8.40 13.73 16.60
CA THR A 748 -7.71 14.90 16.03
C THR A 748 -8.27 16.24 16.55
N PRO A 749 -9.61 16.48 16.60
CA PRO A 749 -10.16 17.72 17.16
C PRO A 749 -9.91 17.86 18.66
N ALA A 750 -10.07 16.77 19.43
CA ALA A 750 -9.79 16.75 20.85
C ALA A 750 -8.32 17.09 21.13
N PHE A 751 -7.38 16.51 20.36
CA PHE A 751 -5.96 16.77 20.49
C PHE A 751 -5.61 18.24 20.17
N MET A 752 -6.16 18.78 19.07
CA MET A 752 -5.85 20.12 18.56
C MET A 752 -6.53 21.28 19.28
N SER A 753 -7.66 21.04 19.94
CA SER A 753 -8.44 22.07 20.65
C SER A 753 -7.68 22.84 21.75
N GLY A 754 -6.45 22.45 22.10
CA GLY A 754 -5.58 23.20 23.01
C GLY A 754 -4.28 23.72 22.41
N VAL A 755 -4.11 23.70 21.08
CA VAL A 755 -2.87 24.09 20.41
C VAL A 755 -3.17 25.24 19.43
N ARG A 756 -2.49 26.38 19.58
CA ARG A 756 -2.47 27.43 18.53
C ARG A 756 -1.44 27.08 17.46
N ILE A 757 -1.90 27.01 16.21
CA ILE A 757 -1.06 26.73 15.05
C ILE A 757 -0.71 28.05 14.36
N VAL A 758 0.53 28.16 13.88
CA VAL A 758 0.97 29.22 12.96
C VAL A 758 1.56 28.53 11.75
N THR A 759 0.89 28.62 10.59
CA THR A 759 1.36 27.92 9.38
C THR A 759 2.43 28.74 8.64
N LEU A 760 3.21 28.07 7.78
CA LEU A 760 4.16 28.73 6.87
C LEU A 760 3.44 29.72 5.93
N TRP A 761 2.28 29.32 5.43
CA TRP A 761 1.49 30.13 4.51
C TRP A 761 0.95 31.40 5.15
N ASP A 762 0.66 31.36 6.45
CA ASP A 762 0.28 32.55 7.21
C ASP A 762 1.42 33.55 7.34
N THR A 763 2.64 33.05 7.65
CA THR A 763 3.83 33.90 7.73
C THR A 763 4.24 34.49 6.38
N LEU A 764 3.87 33.83 5.27
CA LEU A 764 4.08 34.34 3.92
C LEU A 764 2.96 35.31 3.46
N ARG A 765 1.72 35.13 3.93
CA ARG A 765 0.56 35.94 3.52
C ARG A 765 0.34 37.20 4.37
N VAL A 766 0.79 37.22 5.62
CA VAL A 766 0.65 38.39 6.50
C VAL A 766 1.43 39.57 5.93
N ASN A 767 0.68 40.53 5.38
CA ASN A 767 1.21 41.75 4.81
C ASN A 767 1.07 42.91 5.79
N LEU A 768 2.16 43.16 6.51
CA LEU A 768 2.35 44.29 7.43
C LEU A 768 2.93 45.53 6.71
N GLY A 769 3.07 45.50 5.38
CA GLY A 769 3.77 46.51 4.58
C GLY A 769 5.29 46.34 4.56
N ALA A 770 5.98 47.24 3.84
CA ALA A 770 7.45 47.30 3.82
C ALA A 770 7.98 47.87 5.14
N ASP A 771 9.19 47.45 5.53
CA ASP A 771 9.99 48.03 6.63
C ASP A 771 9.22 48.19 7.95
N VAL A 772 8.49 47.14 8.33
CA VAL A 772 7.65 47.08 9.54
C VAL A 772 8.44 47.40 10.81
N GLN A 773 9.73 47.06 10.83
CA GLN A 773 10.63 47.26 11.98
C GLN A 773 11.03 48.73 12.15
N GLU A 774 10.97 49.51 11.08
CA GLU A 774 11.26 50.94 11.06
C GLU A 774 9.98 51.77 11.21
N THR A 775 8.89 51.31 10.59
CA THR A 775 7.59 52.00 10.60
C THR A 775 6.73 51.72 11.83
N ILE A 776 6.98 50.62 12.56
CA ILE A 776 6.24 50.26 13.78
C ILE A 776 7.23 50.13 14.94
N PRO A 777 7.36 51.16 15.81
CA PRO A 777 8.30 51.17 16.92
C PRO A 777 8.21 49.97 17.86
N LEU A 778 6.99 49.45 18.08
CA LEU A 778 6.76 48.26 18.91
C LEU A 778 7.53 47.02 18.38
N LEU A 779 7.76 46.95 17.07
CA LEU A 779 8.39 45.82 16.40
C LEU A 779 9.89 46.05 16.11
N SER A 780 10.45 47.15 16.61
CA SER A 780 11.85 47.52 16.37
C SER A 780 12.85 46.49 16.91
N GLY A 781 13.81 46.10 16.06
CA GLY A 781 14.85 45.12 16.38
C GLY A 781 14.39 43.66 16.38
N LEU A 782 13.15 43.37 15.98
CA LEU A 782 12.72 42.01 15.62
C LEU A 782 13.09 41.73 14.17
N SER A 783 13.51 40.51 13.82
CA SER A 783 13.59 40.11 12.41
C SER A 783 12.20 40.11 11.73
N THR A 784 12.16 40.19 10.40
CA THR A 784 10.90 40.21 9.63
C THR A 784 10.03 38.98 9.95
N ARG A 785 10.66 37.82 10.17
CA ARG A 785 9.97 36.61 10.60
C ARG A 785 9.39 36.76 12.01
N GLN A 786 10.14 37.30 12.97
CA GLN A 786 9.67 37.50 14.33
C GLN A 786 8.54 38.54 14.42
N ALA A 787 8.62 39.64 13.65
CA ALA A 787 7.55 40.63 13.57
C ALA A 787 6.26 40.03 13.01
N ARG A 788 6.35 39.17 11.99
CA ARG A 788 5.19 38.43 11.45
C ARG A 788 4.66 37.39 12.43
N VAL A 789 5.53 36.68 13.16
CA VAL A 789 5.12 35.76 14.23
C VAL A 789 4.38 36.52 15.33
N PHE A 790 4.89 37.68 15.77
CA PHE A 790 4.20 38.53 16.73
C PHE A 790 2.81 38.95 16.21
N ALA A 791 2.74 39.45 14.97
CA ALA A 791 1.49 39.84 14.35
C ALA A 791 0.49 38.69 14.14
N LEU A 792 0.98 37.45 14.04
CA LEU A 792 0.17 36.24 13.97
C LEU A 792 -0.28 35.72 15.33
N MET A 793 0.42 36.12 16.40
CA MET A 793 0.04 35.82 17.78
C MET A 793 -0.94 36.84 18.34
N ALA A 794 -0.88 38.08 17.85
CA ALA A 794 -1.88 39.11 18.08
C ALA A 794 -3.04 39.01 17.07
N ASN A 795 -4.19 39.58 17.39
CA ASN A 795 -5.38 39.54 16.54
C ASN A 795 -5.37 40.71 15.54
N LEU A 796 -5.07 40.44 14.27
CA LEU A 796 -5.16 41.44 13.20
C LEU A 796 -6.61 41.60 12.73
N GLN A 797 -7.25 42.71 13.07
CA GLN A 797 -8.63 43.00 12.73
C GLN A 797 -8.74 44.21 11.79
N THR A 798 -9.72 44.20 10.90
CA THR A 798 -10.08 45.37 10.08
C THR A 798 -11.34 45.98 10.67
N VAL A 799 -11.25 47.24 11.08
CA VAL A 799 -12.32 47.97 11.74
C VAL A 799 -12.80 49.08 10.80
N PRO A 800 -14.12 49.19 10.53
CA PRO A 800 -14.66 50.21 9.64
C PRO A 800 -14.61 51.60 10.27
N ALA A 801 -14.52 52.63 9.43
CA ALA A 801 -14.56 54.03 9.87
C ALA A 801 -15.77 54.36 10.77
N GLY A 802 -15.56 55.18 11.79
CA GLY A 802 -16.59 55.61 12.75
C GLY A 802 -16.82 54.67 13.93
N THR A 803 -16.06 53.57 14.03
CA THR A 803 -16.16 52.63 15.15
C THR A 803 -15.38 53.15 16.36
N ARG A 804 -16.01 53.13 17.54
CA ARG A 804 -15.37 53.39 18.84
C ARG A 804 -14.61 52.17 19.32
N LEU A 805 -13.31 52.34 19.57
CA LEU A 805 -12.42 51.28 20.05
C LEU A 805 -12.30 51.27 21.57
N MET A 806 -12.30 52.45 22.19
CA MET A 806 -12.07 52.67 23.62
C MET A 806 -12.84 53.91 24.07
N SER A 807 -13.36 53.90 25.30
CA SER A 807 -14.00 55.08 25.90
C SER A 807 -13.20 55.60 27.10
N GLU A 808 -13.21 56.91 27.29
CA GLU A 808 -12.63 57.57 28.46
C GLU A 808 -13.37 57.10 29.73
N GLY A 809 -12.61 56.77 30.77
CA GLY A 809 -13.17 56.34 32.06
C GLY A 809 -13.59 54.87 32.14
N ASP A 810 -13.45 54.08 31.08
CA ASP A 810 -13.62 52.62 31.14
C ASP A 810 -12.70 52.07 32.25
N ASP A 811 -13.31 51.46 33.28
CA ASP A 811 -12.60 50.78 34.34
C ASP A 811 -12.00 49.49 33.77
N CYS A 812 -10.67 49.37 33.86
CA CYS A 812 -9.98 48.12 33.61
C CYS A 812 -10.39 47.12 34.70
N GLY A 813 -11.45 46.34 34.45
CA GLY A 813 -12.00 45.38 35.39
C GLY A 813 -10.97 44.34 35.85
N ASP A 814 -11.27 43.66 36.97
CA ASP A 814 -10.44 42.75 37.79
C ASP A 814 -9.70 41.57 37.08
N GLY A 815 -9.08 41.77 35.92
CA GLY A 815 -8.35 40.74 35.18
C GLY A 815 -9.22 39.60 34.65
N ARG A 816 -10.52 39.84 34.44
CA ARG A 816 -11.42 38.81 33.86
C ARG A 816 -11.16 38.67 32.35
N PRO A 817 -10.98 37.45 31.83
CA PRO A 817 -10.74 37.23 30.40
C PRO A 817 -11.90 37.76 29.55
N GLY A 818 -11.60 38.65 28.61
CA GLY A 818 -12.57 39.17 27.62
C GLY A 818 -13.11 40.58 27.88
N ASP A 819 -12.58 41.31 28.87
CA ASP A 819 -12.89 42.72 29.09
C ASP A 819 -12.05 43.61 28.13
N PRO A 820 -12.66 44.39 27.21
CA PRO A 820 -11.94 45.25 26.25
C PRO A 820 -11.10 46.36 26.92
N ALA A 821 -11.28 46.59 28.22
CA ALA A 821 -10.56 47.60 28.97
C ALA A 821 -9.05 47.31 29.15
N GLY A 822 -8.57 46.08 28.89
CA GLY A 822 -7.14 45.71 28.92
C GLY A 822 -6.41 45.73 27.55
N ASP A 823 -7.14 45.78 26.44
CA ASP A 823 -6.57 45.59 25.10
C ASP A 823 -5.59 46.70 24.68
N ILE A 824 -4.51 46.32 23.98
CA ILE A 824 -3.60 47.23 23.26
C ILE A 824 -3.90 47.11 21.76
N TYR A 825 -3.97 48.25 21.05
CA TYR A 825 -4.06 48.29 19.58
C TYR A 825 -2.82 48.92 18.97
N VAL A 826 -2.33 48.35 17.87
CA VAL A 826 -1.27 48.92 17.03
C VAL A 826 -1.83 49.21 15.64
N VAL A 827 -1.65 50.43 15.16
CA VAL A 827 -2.14 50.84 13.83
C VAL A 827 -1.21 50.27 12.76
N ILE A 828 -1.73 49.38 11.92
CA ILE A 828 -0.99 48.87 10.75
C ILE A 828 -1.26 49.77 9.55
N ASP A 829 -2.52 50.10 9.27
CA ASP A 829 -2.94 51.10 8.28
C ASP A 829 -4.23 51.79 8.72
N GLY A 830 -4.50 52.97 8.17
CA GLY A 830 -5.64 53.82 8.53
C GLY A 830 -5.28 54.86 9.58
N SER A 831 -6.27 55.63 10.02
CA SER A 831 -6.10 56.69 11.00
C SER A 831 -7.11 56.59 12.13
N LEU A 832 -6.65 56.82 13.36
CA LEU A 832 -7.45 56.88 14.57
C LEU A 832 -7.49 58.32 15.11
N ARG A 833 -8.62 58.72 15.67
CA ARG A 833 -8.81 59.99 16.36
C ARG A 833 -8.84 59.73 17.86
N VAL A 834 -7.98 60.44 18.60
CA VAL A 834 -7.95 60.43 20.07
C VAL A 834 -8.53 61.76 20.56
N TRP A 835 -9.52 61.69 21.44
CA TRP A 835 -10.22 62.87 21.94
C TRP A 835 -10.78 62.64 23.34
N ILE A 836 -11.00 63.71 24.09
CA ILE A 836 -11.59 63.69 25.44
C ILE A 836 -12.77 64.66 25.49
N GLU A 837 -13.68 64.45 26.44
CA GLU A 837 -14.78 65.37 26.68
C GLU A 837 -14.53 66.15 27.98
N ARG A 838 -14.41 67.48 27.90
CA ARG A 838 -14.37 68.35 29.10
C ARG A 838 -15.33 69.52 28.91
N ASP A 839 -16.05 69.86 29.97
CA ASP A 839 -17.01 70.97 29.99
C ASP A 839 -18.05 70.92 28.85
N GLY A 840 -18.43 69.71 28.42
CA GLY A 840 -19.40 69.48 27.33
C GLY A 840 -18.88 69.77 25.93
N GLN A 841 -17.57 69.95 25.75
CA GLN A 841 -16.91 70.12 24.44
C GLN A 841 -15.96 68.95 24.14
N GLU A 842 -16.03 68.44 22.91
CA GLU A 842 -15.07 67.46 22.41
C GLU A 842 -13.71 68.12 22.13
N MET A 843 -12.69 67.76 22.89
CA MET A 843 -11.32 68.20 22.63
C MET A 843 -10.55 67.12 21.85
N HIS A 844 -10.18 67.46 20.62
CA HIS A 844 -9.32 66.62 19.79
C HIS A 844 -7.88 66.66 20.31
N LEU A 845 -7.37 65.52 20.77
CA LEU A 845 -6.01 65.42 21.31
C LEU A 845 -4.99 65.11 20.22
N ASN A 846 -5.26 64.10 19.39
CA ASN A 846 -4.31 63.67 18.37
C ASN A 846 -4.96 62.79 17.29
N THR A 847 -4.37 62.79 16.09
CA THR A 847 -4.69 61.83 15.03
C THR A 847 -3.52 60.86 14.89
N LEU A 848 -3.78 59.58 15.16
CA LEU A 848 -2.77 58.54 15.12
C LEU A 848 -2.79 57.81 13.78
N SER A 849 -1.61 57.62 13.21
CA SER A 849 -1.38 56.89 11.96
C SER A 849 -0.61 55.59 12.21
N ARG A 850 -0.23 54.91 11.13
CA ARG A 850 0.59 53.69 11.14
C ARG A 850 1.74 53.76 12.15
N GLY A 851 1.92 52.67 12.89
CA GLY A 851 2.94 52.51 13.92
C GLY A 851 2.53 52.97 15.31
N ALA A 852 1.45 53.77 15.43
CA ALA A 852 0.96 54.21 16.73
C ALA A 852 0.40 53.04 17.55
N VAL A 853 0.73 53.04 18.83
CA VAL A 853 0.20 52.12 19.84
C VAL A 853 -0.84 52.86 20.69
N VAL A 854 -1.99 52.27 20.98
CA VAL A 854 -2.99 52.84 21.88
C VAL A 854 -3.47 51.80 22.88
N GLY A 855 -3.87 52.26 24.07
CA GLY A 855 -4.35 51.40 25.13
C GLY A 855 -3.28 50.82 26.03
N GLU A 856 -2.01 51.18 25.82
CA GLU A 856 -0.89 50.71 26.62
C GLU A 856 -0.96 51.12 28.09
N VAL A 857 -1.71 52.18 28.41
CA VAL A 857 -1.91 52.67 29.79
C VAL A 857 -2.93 51.80 30.55
N GLY A 858 -4.02 51.42 29.87
CA GLY A 858 -5.03 50.51 30.44
C GLY A 858 -4.51 49.10 30.70
N TYR A 859 -3.54 48.68 29.88
CA TYR A 859 -2.84 47.42 30.05
C TYR A 859 -2.08 47.27 31.39
N PHE A 860 -1.72 48.37 32.06
CA PHE A 860 -1.09 48.35 33.39
C PHE A 860 -2.07 48.66 34.53
N GLY A 861 -3.38 48.49 34.30
CA GLY A 861 -4.43 48.67 35.31
C GLY A 861 -4.77 50.12 35.63
N GLN A 862 -4.42 51.06 34.74
CA GLN A 862 -4.81 52.47 34.88
C GLN A 862 -6.08 52.75 34.06
N LYS A 863 -6.95 53.66 34.52
CA LYS A 863 -8.17 54.02 33.77
C LYS A 863 -7.84 54.54 32.37
N ARG A 864 -8.70 54.27 31.39
CA ARG A 864 -8.55 54.82 30.03
C ARG A 864 -8.66 56.35 30.08
N MET A 865 -7.67 57.03 29.51
CA MET A 865 -7.52 58.50 29.61
C MET A 865 -8.18 59.28 28.46
N ALA A 866 -8.65 58.61 27.42
CA ALA A 866 -9.25 59.23 26.24
C ALA A 866 -10.13 58.26 25.44
N ASN A 867 -11.07 58.82 24.68
CA ASN A 867 -11.83 58.12 23.66
C ASN A 867 -10.96 57.91 22.40
N VAL A 868 -11.11 56.75 21.75
CA VAL A 868 -10.42 56.44 20.50
C VAL A 868 -11.40 55.91 19.47
N ASP A 869 -11.56 56.67 18.38
CA ASP A 869 -12.46 56.33 17.27
C ASP A 869 -11.66 56.14 15.97
N THR A 870 -12.14 55.27 15.09
CA THR A 870 -11.57 55.09 13.74
C THR A 870 -12.04 56.19 12.80
N VAL A 871 -11.11 56.88 12.11
CA VAL A 871 -11.44 57.95 11.15
C VAL A 871 -11.60 57.39 9.74
N SER A 872 -10.78 56.40 9.40
CA SER A 872 -10.85 55.63 8.16
C SER A 872 -10.99 54.15 8.50
N ASP A 873 -11.30 53.32 7.50
CA ASP A 873 -11.12 51.87 7.64
C ASP A 873 -9.67 51.61 8.09
N ALA A 874 -9.53 50.94 9.24
CA ALA A 874 -8.27 50.77 9.93
C ALA A 874 -7.94 49.29 10.10
N ARG A 875 -6.70 48.91 9.78
CA ARG A 875 -6.16 47.58 10.08
C ARG A 875 -5.39 47.70 11.38
N LEU A 876 -5.89 47.05 12.44
CA LEU A 876 -5.37 47.15 13.79
C LEU A 876 -4.87 45.80 14.27
N LEU A 877 -3.69 45.79 14.87
CA LEU A 877 -3.19 44.65 15.60
C LEU A 877 -3.62 44.76 17.06
N ARG A 878 -4.54 43.91 17.51
CA ARG A 878 -5.03 43.85 18.88
C ARG A 878 -4.25 42.84 19.70
N PHE A 879 -3.84 43.22 20.90
CA PHE A 879 -3.08 42.40 21.81
C PHE A 879 -3.72 42.44 23.20
N ASP A 880 -4.14 41.28 23.71
CA ASP A 880 -4.80 41.12 25.01
C ASP A 880 -3.95 40.31 26.02
N ASP A 881 -4.39 40.23 27.28
CA ASP A 881 -3.66 39.53 28.37
C ASP A 881 -3.45 38.04 28.08
N ALA A 882 -4.41 37.40 27.40
CA ALA A 882 -4.29 36.00 27.03
C ALA A 882 -3.26 35.81 25.91
N ASP A 883 -3.16 36.75 24.96
CA ASP A 883 -2.11 36.78 23.95
C ASP A 883 -0.71 37.02 24.57
N GLN A 884 -0.62 37.81 25.65
CA GLN A 884 0.61 37.99 26.43
C GLN A 884 1.08 36.68 27.07
N GLU A 885 0.25 36.04 27.88
CA GLU A 885 0.67 34.83 28.60
C GLU A 885 1.12 33.75 27.60
N ARG A 886 0.45 33.70 26.45
CA ARG A 886 0.82 32.83 25.33
C ARG A 886 2.14 33.18 24.68
N ILE A 887 2.39 34.45 24.33
CA ILE A 887 3.66 34.81 23.68
C ILE A 887 4.86 34.66 24.62
N CYS A 888 4.68 34.91 25.91
CA CYS A 888 5.69 34.65 26.94
C CYS A 888 6.04 33.16 27.03
N ARG A 889 5.04 32.27 26.95
CA ARG A 889 5.25 30.82 26.98
C ARG A 889 5.88 30.25 25.70
N GLN A 890 5.43 30.72 24.53
CA GLN A 890 5.82 30.12 23.25
C GLN A 890 7.03 30.79 22.59
N TYR A 891 7.19 32.10 22.74
CA TYR A 891 8.24 32.90 22.09
C TYR A 891 8.85 33.94 23.06
N PRO A 892 9.49 33.51 24.15
CA PRO A 892 9.97 34.41 25.22
C PRO A 892 10.93 35.49 24.71
N ARG A 893 11.75 35.19 23.70
CA ARG A 893 12.66 36.18 23.09
C ARG A 893 11.93 37.29 22.33
N VAL A 894 10.83 36.95 21.63
CA VAL A 894 10.01 37.93 20.91
C VAL A 894 9.23 38.77 21.93
N ALA A 895 8.61 38.11 22.91
CA ALA A 895 7.91 38.75 24.01
C ALA A 895 8.81 39.77 24.73
N ALA A 896 10.01 39.38 25.15
CA ALA A 896 10.95 40.25 25.84
C ALA A 896 11.28 41.51 25.03
N ARG A 897 11.50 41.38 23.71
CA ARG A 897 11.82 42.52 22.85
C ARG A 897 10.62 43.44 22.65
N VAL A 898 9.42 42.88 22.47
CA VAL A 898 8.18 43.67 22.34
C VAL A 898 7.89 44.42 23.63
N PHE A 899 8.00 43.78 24.79
CA PHE A 899 7.77 44.44 26.07
C PHE A 899 8.83 45.51 26.37
N LEU A 900 10.09 45.29 25.97
CA LEU A 900 11.11 46.33 26.03
C LEU A 900 10.71 47.55 25.20
N ASN A 901 10.27 47.34 23.95
CA ASN A 901 9.83 48.43 23.07
C ASN A 901 8.57 49.12 23.60
N LEU A 902 7.63 48.37 24.17
CA LEU A 902 6.41 48.93 24.78
C LEU A 902 6.73 49.84 25.97
N ASN A 903 7.66 49.41 26.85
CA ASN A 903 8.12 50.22 27.97
C ASN A 903 8.83 51.50 27.48
N ARG A 904 9.66 51.39 26.43
CA ARG A 904 10.31 52.55 25.82
C ARG A 904 9.30 53.56 25.28
N LEU A 905 8.28 53.11 24.58
CA LEU A 905 7.22 53.97 24.04
C LEU A 905 6.46 54.70 25.16
N GLN A 906 6.19 54.03 26.28
CA GLN A 906 5.58 54.69 27.44
C GLN A 906 6.49 55.74 28.07
N ALA A 907 7.78 55.44 28.22
CA ALA A 907 8.74 56.38 28.77
C ALA A 907 8.85 57.64 27.90
N GLU A 908 8.90 57.48 26.57
CA GLU A 908 8.93 58.58 25.61
C GLU A 908 7.63 59.42 25.67
N ARG A 909 6.45 58.77 25.77
CA ARG A 909 5.17 59.48 25.92
C ARG A 909 5.10 60.27 27.22
N ARG A 910 5.48 59.67 28.35
CA ARG A 910 5.54 60.37 29.64
C ARG A 910 6.50 61.55 29.63
N ALA A 911 7.65 61.41 28.98
CA ALA A 911 8.59 62.51 28.81
C ALA A 911 8.04 63.64 27.90
N SER A 912 7.24 63.29 26.88
CA SER A 912 6.59 64.28 26.00
C SER A 912 5.35 64.95 26.59
N THR A 913 4.84 64.44 27.72
CA THR A 913 3.67 64.98 28.42
C THR A 913 4.15 65.76 29.65
N GLU A 914 4.88 66.86 29.45
CA GLU A 914 5.16 67.80 30.55
C GLU A 914 3.86 68.47 31.02
N PRO A 915 3.68 68.70 32.33
CA PRO A 915 2.52 69.40 32.85
C PRO A 915 2.57 70.87 32.39
N VAL A 916 1.49 71.33 31.75
CA VAL A 916 1.24 72.77 31.61
C VAL A 916 1.28 73.37 33.03
N PRO A 917 2.14 74.36 33.31
CA PRO A 917 2.15 75.00 34.62
C PRO A 917 0.77 75.61 34.88
N SER A 918 0.28 75.39 36.10
CA SER A 918 -0.98 75.87 36.66
C SER A 918 -1.31 77.32 36.34
#